data_AF-A0A2Z6NC35-F1
#
_entry.id   AF-A0A2Z6NC35-F1
#
_cell.length_a   1.000
_cell.length_b   1.000
_cell.length_c   1.000
_cell.angle_alpha   90.00
_cell.angle_beta   90.00
_cell.angle_gamma   90.00
#
_symmetry.space_group_name_H-M   'P 1'
#
loop_
_entity.id
_entity.type
_entity.pdbx_description
1 polymer ?
#
loop_
_entity_poly.entity_id
_entity_poly.type
_entity_poly.pdbx_seq_one_letter_code
_entity_poly.pdbx_strand_id
1 'polypeptide(L)'
;MASSSATLAGSAVASDLLRSSTGGFTGVPLRSLGSAGLVLKRRDLTVSVTARLRKGRKKKEYPWPANPDRNVKGGVLSHLSPFKPLKEKPPPVTLDFEKPLVDLQKKIMEVRKMANETGLDFSDQILLLETKYQQALKDLYTHLTPYQRVNIARHPNRPTCLDHIFNITEKFVELHGDREGYDDPAIVTGLGNIDGRTYMFIGQQKGRNTKENIKRNFGMPTPHGYRKALRLMEYADHHGLPIGEAIAYNLRTMFGLKVPIISIVIGEGGSGGALAIGCGNKLLMLENAVFYVASPEACAAILWKSSKAAPKAAEKLKITAHELCKLQVADGVIPEPIGGAHTDPSWTSQQIKIAINQAMDELTKLNTQDLLKDRKLKFRKLGGFQEGVPIDPKKGFNMKKRDISVTPKFSDSELEIEIEKLKQQISESPSAPPKFDLHKTIQKLEREVDQEFAEAVKALGLTERFSKLRDEVSKATSENQTIDPSLQDKIEKLKADFNQGLSAAPNSKKLQKKRDILRELTEAKLLLDRNMETARLKQELKKKFDDVINNPIIKENYEALQSEIQRVGASSESDLDDELKKKIVDFNKEVDLQLANAVKSVGLDDSESSVLEISGNGSFKAGESLTDDELREKIGANLNFS
;
A
#
# COMPACT_ATOMS: atom_id res chain seq x y z
N MET A 1 -43.96 -39.39 6.08
CA MET A 1 -44.32 -39.54 7.51
C MET A 1 -43.06 -40.04 8.21
N ALA A 2 -42.53 -39.49 9.29
CA ALA A 2 -43.09 -38.66 10.34
C ALA A 2 -42.27 -37.37 10.56
N SER A 3 -42.92 -36.42 11.22
CA SER A 3 -42.48 -35.06 11.55
C SER A 3 -41.84 -34.96 12.93
N SER A 4 -40.94 -34.01 13.15
CA SER A 4 -40.86 -33.28 14.41
C SER A 4 -40.20 -31.90 14.22
N SER A 5 -40.73 -30.92 14.95
CA SER A 5 -40.45 -29.49 14.89
C SER A 5 -39.76 -29.01 16.17
N ALA A 6 -38.84 -28.05 16.10
CA ALA A 6 -38.46 -27.13 17.20
C ALA A 6 -37.62 -25.97 16.62
N THR A 7 -38.17 -24.76 16.43
CA THR A 7 -38.16 -23.55 17.30
C THR A 7 -36.83 -22.79 17.44
N LEU A 8 -36.91 -21.50 17.08
CA LEU A 8 -35.89 -20.44 17.13
C LEU A 8 -35.72 -19.84 18.54
N ALA A 9 -34.46 -19.57 18.92
CA ALA A 9 -34.00 -18.46 19.76
C ALA A 9 -32.45 -18.45 19.69
N GLY A 10 -31.68 -17.38 19.56
CA GLY A 10 -31.89 -15.93 19.56
C GLY A 10 -30.58 -15.28 20.00
N SER A 11 -30.06 -14.28 19.25
CA SER A 11 -28.97 -13.33 19.62
C SER A 11 -27.59 -13.92 19.97
N ALA A 12 -26.40 -13.33 19.76
CA ALA A 12 -25.92 -12.07 19.22
C ALA A 12 -24.36 -12.16 19.16
N VAL A 13 -23.78 -11.50 18.15
CA VAL A 13 -22.51 -10.72 18.15
C VAL A 13 -21.12 -11.42 18.14
N ALA A 14 -20.48 -11.30 16.97
CA ALA A 14 -19.07 -10.93 16.65
C ALA A 14 -17.88 -11.52 17.42
N SER A 15 -16.94 -12.14 16.70
CA SER A 15 -15.55 -11.65 16.54
C SER A 15 -14.78 -12.46 15.48
N ASP A 16 -13.71 -11.84 14.98
CA ASP A 16 -12.89 -12.19 13.81
C ASP A 16 -12.11 -13.51 13.86
N LEU A 17 -11.59 -13.84 12.67
CA LEU A 17 -10.49 -14.76 12.32
C LEU A 17 -10.86 -16.23 12.13
N LEU A 18 -10.74 -16.71 10.89
CA LEU A 18 -9.82 -17.80 10.58
C LEU A 18 -9.42 -17.78 9.10
N ARG A 19 -8.10 -17.86 8.91
CA ARG A 19 -7.37 -18.11 7.68
C ARG A 19 -7.54 -19.60 7.35
N SER A 20 -7.95 -19.97 6.14
CA SER A 20 -7.62 -21.29 5.60
C SER A 20 -7.16 -21.19 4.15
N SER A 21 -6.11 -21.95 3.90
CA SER A 21 -5.48 -22.26 2.63
C SER A 21 -6.27 -23.34 1.91
N THR A 22 -6.59 -23.13 0.63
CA THR A 22 -6.42 -24.08 -0.48
C THR A 22 -7.06 -23.50 -1.75
N GLY A 23 -6.38 -23.66 -2.88
CA GLY A 23 -6.97 -23.76 -4.23
C GLY A 23 -7.65 -22.52 -4.81
N GLY A 24 -7.04 -21.94 -5.85
CA GLY A 24 -7.47 -20.70 -6.51
C GLY A 24 -8.95 -20.57 -6.90
N PHE A 25 -9.50 -19.39 -6.63
CA PHE A 25 -10.39 -18.64 -7.53
C PHE A 25 -10.49 -17.20 -6.98
N THR A 26 -10.35 -16.19 -7.84
CA THR A 26 -10.39 -14.76 -7.47
C THR A 26 -11.80 -14.31 -7.09
N GLY A 27 -12.04 -14.09 -5.79
CA GLY A 27 -13.30 -13.55 -5.25
C GLY A 27 -13.13 -12.14 -4.67
N VAL A 28 -13.92 -11.19 -5.18
CA VAL A 28 -14.06 -9.81 -4.68
C VAL A 28 -14.84 -9.82 -3.35
N PRO A 29 -14.49 -9.02 -2.33
CA PRO A 29 -15.22 -9.01 -1.07
C PRO A 29 -16.63 -8.41 -1.22
N LEU A 30 -17.65 -9.20 -0.85
CA LEU A 30 -19.05 -8.80 -0.81
C LEU A 30 -19.30 -7.85 0.37
N ARG A 31 -19.33 -6.53 0.13
CA ARG A 31 -20.01 -5.57 1.01
C ARG A 31 -21.45 -5.34 0.52
N SER A 32 -22.39 -5.47 1.45
CA SER A 32 -23.81 -5.06 1.44
C SER A 32 -24.71 -5.59 0.30
N LEU A 33 -25.30 -6.78 0.50
CA LEU A 33 -26.51 -7.20 -0.20
C LEU A 33 -27.73 -6.77 0.63
N GLY A 34 -28.51 -5.83 0.10
CA GLY A 34 -29.82 -5.46 0.64
C GLY A 34 -30.90 -6.43 0.17
N SER A 35 -31.70 -6.92 1.13
CA SER A 35 -33.02 -7.56 1.02
C SER A 35 -33.25 -8.53 -0.14
N ALA A 36 -33.16 -9.85 0.16
CA ALA A 36 -33.73 -10.90 -0.68
C ALA A 36 -35.19 -11.17 -0.25
N GLY A 37 -36.13 -11.14 -1.19
CA GLY A 37 -37.51 -11.58 -0.99
C GLY A 37 -37.71 -12.97 -1.56
N LEU A 38 -38.24 -13.89 -0.75
CA LEU A 38 -38.47 -15.29 -1.10
C LEU A 38 -39.97 -15.48 -1.34
N VAL A 39 -40.37 -15.89 -2.54
CA VAL A 39 -41.79 -16.18 -2.88
C VAL A 39 -41.91 -17.68 -3.11
N LEU A 40 -42.67 -18.35 -2.23
CA LEU A 40 -43.01 -19.76 -2.34
C LEU A 40 -44.33 -19.91 -3.11
N LYS A 41 -44.35 -20.66 -4.22
CA LYS A 41 -45.58 -21.23 -4.78
C LYS A 41 -45.62 -22.73 -4.48
N ARG A 42 -46.80 -23.20 -4.06
CA ARG A 42 -47.06 -24.59 -3.67
C ARG A 42 -47.16 -25.49 -4.91
N ARG A 43 -46.59 -26.69 -4.75
CA ARG A 43 -46.52 -27.87 -5.63
C ARG A 43 -45.28 -27.88 -6.53
N ASP A 44 -44.46 -28.89 -6.27
CA ASP A 44 -43.16 -29.25 -6.82
C ASP A 44 -41.96 -28.35 -6.45
N LEU A 45 -41.06 -28.92 -5.65
CA LEU A 45 -39.97 -28.25 -4.94
C LEU A 45 -38.79 -27.99 -5.89
N THR A 46 -38.96 -26.98 -6.75
CA THR A 46 -37.87 -26.39 -7.55
C THR A 46 -37.54 -25.02 -6.98
N VAL A 47 -36.36 -24.87 -6.38
CA VAL A 47 -35.91 -23.57 -5.85
C VAL A 47 -35.37 -22.72 -6.99
N SER A 48 -36.19 -21.83 -7.55
CA SER A 48 -35.72 -20.84 -8.52
C SER A 48 -35.25 -19.58 -7.80
N VAL A 49 -33.95 -19.29 -7.83
CA VAL A 49 -33.40 -18.00 -7.39
C VAL A 49 -33.61 -16.98 -8.51
N THR A 50 -34.69 -16.19 -8.43
CA THR A 50 -34.93 -15.09 -9.37
C THR A 50 -34.20 -13.84 -8.89
N ALA A 51 -32.96 -13.65 -9.35
CA ALA A 51 -32.28 -12.38 -9.19
C ALA A 51 -32.97 -11.34 -10.10
N ARG A 52 -33.72 -10.39 -9.53
CA ARG A 52 -34.11 -9.18 -10.26
C ARG A 52 -32.86 -8.37 -10.54
N LEU A 53 -32.33 -8.49 -11.76
CA LEU A 53 -31.31 -7.58 -12.26
C LEU A 53 -31.93 -6.17 -12.22
N ARG A 54 -31.43 -5.32 -11.33
CA ARG A 54 -31.76 -3.89 -11.33
C ARG A 54 -31.35 -3.36 -12.71
N LYS A 55 -32.31 -3.19 -13.63
CA LYS A 55 -32.16 -2.39 -14.86
C LYS A 55 -31.72 -1.01 -14.37
N GLY A 56 -30.42 -0.76 -14.43
CA GLY A 56 -29.79 0.30 -13.64
C GLY A 56 -28.32 0.05 -13.31
N ARG A 57 -27.79 -1.16 -13.55
CA ARG A 57 -26.36 -1.25 -13.90
C ARG A 57 -26.21 -0.58 -15.26
N LYS A 58 -25.76 0.68 -15.28
CA LYS A 58 -25.07 1.23 -16.44
C LYS A 58 -24.13 0.13 -16.90
N LYS A 59 -24.26 -0.34 -18.14
CA LYS A 59 -23.29 -1.23 -18.77
C LYS A 59 -21.91 -0.72 -18.33
N LYS A 60 -20.98 -1.59 -17.94
CA LYS A 60 -19.57 -1.20 -17.98
C LYS A 60 -19.39 -0.63 -19.38
N GLU A 61 -19.35 0.70 -19.48
CA GLU A 61 -19.15 1.39 -20.74
C GLU A 61 -17.77 0.94 -21.15
N TYR A 62 -17.72 0.00 -22.08
CA TYR A 62 -16.52 -0.21 -22.86
C TYR A 62 -16.17 1.19 -23.37
N PRO A 63 -15.01 1.76 -22.99
CA PRO A 63 -14.76 3.19 -23.15
C PRO A 63 -14.76 3.60 -24.63
N TRP A 64 -14.61 2.61 -25.51
CA TRP A 64 -14.64 2.80 -26.95
C TRP A 64 -16.07 2.69 -27.49
N PRO A 65 -16.50 3.61 -28.35
CA PRO A 65 -17.73 3.42 -29.12
C PRO A 65 -17.62 2.14 -29.94
N ALA A 66 -18.75 1.47 -30.19
CA ALA A 66 -18.77 0.19 -30.93
C ALA A 66 -18.14 0.31 -32.34
N ASN A 67 -18.13 1.52 -32.92
CA ASN A 67 -17.40 1.87 -34.13
C ASN A 67 -16.55 3.13 -33.85
N PRO A 68 -15.28 3.00 -33.46
CA PRO A 68 -14.39 4.15 -33.39
C PRO A 68 -14.10 4.64 -34.81
N ASP A 69 -14.40 5.91 -35.08
CA ASP A 69 -14.04 6.54 -36.35
C ASP A 69 -12.51 6.49 -36.50
N ARG A 70 -12.02 5.85 -37.58
CA ARG A 70 -10.57 5.72 -37.83
C ARG A 70 -9.93 7.07 -38.16
N ASN A 71 -10.73 8.06 -38.55
CA ASN A 71 -10.31 9.42 -38.87
C ASN A 71 -11.00 10.44 -37.95
N VAL A 72 -10.78 10.33 -36.64
CA VAL A 72 -11.06 11.47 -35.75
C VAL A 72 -10.15 12.62 -36.18
N LYS A 73 -10.68 13.54 -37.00
CA LYS A 73 -10.02 14.82 -37.30
C LYS A 73 -9.70 15.47 -35.95
N GLY A 74 -8.42 15.77 -35.75
CA GLY A 74 -7.82 16.11 -34.45
C GLY A 74 -8.73 16.88 -33.50
N GLY A 75 -8.89 16.32 -32.30
CA GLY A 75 -9.62 16.92 -31.20
C GLY A 75 -9.59 15.98 -30.00
N VAL A 76 -9.72 16.56 -28.80
CA VAL A 76 -9.86 15.82 -27.54
C VAL A 76 -10.97 14.78 -27.70
N LEU A 77 -10.71 13.51 -27.34
CA LEU A 77 -11.74 12.48 -27.28
C LEU A 77 -12.70 12.83 -26.14
N SER A 78 -13.65 13.74 -26.42
CA SER A 78 -14.60 14.33 -25.46
C SER A 78 -15.51 13.28 -24.80
N HIS A 79 -15.60 12.09 -25.41
CA HIS A 79 -16.29 10.93 -24.87
C HIS A 79 -15.48 10.18 -23.81
N LEU A 80 -14.14 10.27 -23.85
CA LEU A 80 -13.22 9.62 -22.91
C LEU A 80 -12.73 10.55 -21.80
N SER A 81 -12.73 11.87 -22.02
CA SER A 81 -12.29 12.79 -20.97
C SER A 81 -13.33 12.88 -19.84
N PRO A 82 -12.95 12.56 -18.58
CA PRO A 82 -13.84 12.79 -17.44
C PRO A 82 -13.97 14.29 -17.12
N PHE A 83 -13.11 15.12 -17.71
CA PHE A 83 -13.10 16.58 -17.56
C PHE A 83 -13.75 17.23 -18.78
N LYS A 84 -15.04 17.55 -18.64
CA LYS A 84 -15.82 18.23 -19.68
C LYS A 84 -15.80 19.74 -19.44
N PRO A 85 -15.97 20.59 -20.48
CA PRO A 85 -16.26 22.00 -20.27
C PRO A 85 -17.48 22.12 -19.35
N LEU A 86 -17.42 23.06 -18.40
CA LEU A 86 -18.54 23.30 -17.50
C LEU A 86 -19.77 23.70 -18.33
N LYS A 87 -20.91 23.05 -18.06
CA LYS A 87 -22.18 23.40 -18.71
C LYS A 87 -22.68 24.78 -18.30
N GLU A 88 -22.34 25.20 -17.09
CA GLU A 88 -22.72 26.48 -16.50
C GLU A 88 -21.45 27.23 -16.07
N LYS A 89 -21.41 28.54 -16.28
CA LYS A 89 -20.30 29.37 -15.79
C LYS A 89 -20.34 29.37 -14.25
N PRO A 90 -19.19 29.20 -13.58
CA PRO A 90 -19.16 29.23 -12.13
C PRO A 90 -19.60 30.61 -11.63
N PRO A 91 -20.27 30.68 -10.46
CA PRO A 91 -20.74 31.95 -9.92
C PRO A 91 -19.56 32.89 -9.66
N PRO A 92 -19.74 34.22 -9.85
CA PRO A 92 -18.72 35.18 -9.50
C PRO A 92 -18.51 35.16 -7.98
N VAL A 93 -17.26 35.01 -7.56
CA VAL A 93 -16.85 35.04 -6.15
C VAL A 93 -16.12 36.35 -5.93
N THR A 94 -16.57 37.14 -4.97
CA THR A 94 -15.95 38.43 -4.63
C THR A 94 -14.98 38.22 -3.48
N LEU A 95 -13.73 38.66 -3.63
CA LEU A 95 -12.74 38.61 -2.55
C LEU A 95 -12.98 39.75 -1.53
N ASP A 96 -12.54 39.56 -0.29
CA ASP A 96 -12.80 40.52 0.79
C ASP A 96 -12.25 41.93 0.52
N PHE A 97 -11.10 42.01 -0.14
CA PHE A 97 -10.47 43.28 -0.49
C PHE A 97 -11.09 43.94 -1.74
N GLU A 98 -11.95 43.24 -2.48
CA GLU A 98 -12.65 43.77 -3.66
C GLU A 98 -14.00 44.39 -3.29
N LYS A 99 -14.45 44.29 -2.03
CA LYS A 99 -15.71 44.90 -1.55
C LYS A 99 -15.85 46.40 -1.93
N PRO A 100 -14.82 47.25 -1.80
CA PRO A 100 -14.93 48.65 -2.22
C PRO A 100 -15.23 48.81 -3.72
N LEU A 101 -14.71 47.91 -4.58
CA LEU A 101 -15.01 47.92 -6.01
C LEU A 101 -16.45 47.46 -6.28
N VAL A 102 -16.92 46.46 -5.56
CA VAL A 102 -18.32 45.98 -5.65
C VAL A 102 -19.29 47.09 -5.23
N ASP A 103 -18.95 47.88 -4.21
CA ASP A 103 -19.78 49.00 -3.77
C ASP A 103 -19.82 50.13 -4.82
N LEU A 104 -18.70 50.41 -5.49
CA LEU A 104 -18.69 51.34 -6.64
C LEU A 104 -19.52 50.80 -7.81
N GLN A 105 -19.43 49.50 -8.09
CA GLN A 105 -20.22 48.87 -9.15
C GLN A 105 -21.72 48.93 -8.84
N LYS A 106 -22.13 48.69 -7.59
CA LYS A 106 -23.51 48.84 -7.14
C LYS A 106 -24.00 50.28 -7.32
N LYS A 107 -23.20 51.28 -6.95
CA LYS A 107 -23.54 52.69 -7.18
C LYS A 107 -23.73 53.00 -8.66
N ILE A 108 -22.85 52.49 -9.54
CA ILE A 108 -23.00 52.64 -10.99
C ILE A 108 -24.32 52.00 -11.46
N MET A 109 -24.67 50.81 -10.96
CA MET A 109 -25.92 50.15 -11.29
C MET A 109 -27.15 50.91 -10.79
N GLU A 110 -27.11 51.45 -9.58
CA GLU A 110 -28.19 52.27 -8.99
C GLU A 110 -28.40 53.56 -9.79
N VAL A 111 -27.32 54.26 -10.16
CA VAL A 111 -27.40 55.47 -11.00
C VAL A 111 -27.94 55.15 -12.39
N ARG A 112 -27.50 54.04 -13.01
CA ARG A 112 -28.06 53.58 -14.30
C ARG A 112 -29.54 53.23 -14.19
N LYS A 113 -29.95 52.61 -13.07
CA LYS A 113 -31.36 52.28 -12.83
C LYS A 113 -32.19 53.55 -12.64
N MET A 114 -31.71 54.52 -11.87
CA MET A 114 -32.36 55.82 -11.69
C MET A 114 -32.48 56.60 -13.01
N ALA A 115 -31.46 56.57 -13.87
CA ALA A 115 -31.50 57.17 -15.20
C ALA A 115 -32.64 56.57 -16.05
N ASN A 116 -32.77 55.24 -16.04
CA ASN A 116 -33.82 54.54 -16.79
C ASN A 116 -35.23 54.79 -16.24
N GLU A 117 -35.39 54.94 -14.92
CA GLU A 117 -36.70 55.16 -14.28
C GLU A 117 -37.17 56.61 -14.38
N THR A 118 -36.26 57.59 -14.30
CA THR A 118 -36.61 59.02 -14.32
C THR A 118 -36.52 59.66 -15.70
N GLY A 119 -35.86 59.02 -16.66
CA GLY A 119 -35.62 59.57 -18.00
C GLY A 119 -34.66 60.76 -18.03
N LEU A 120 -33.98 61.05 -16.91
CA LEU A 120 -32.98 62.11 -16.79
C LEU A 120 -31.60 61.59 -17.22
N ASP A 121 -30.82 62.46 -17.88
CA ASP A 121 -29.48 62.13 -18.34
C ASP A 121 -28.45 62.22 -17.20
N PHE A 122 -27.91 61.06 -16.81
CA PHE A 122 -26.82 60.93 -15.84
C PHE A 122 -25.52 60.43 -16.50
N SER A 123 -25.37 60.56 -17.82
CA SER A 123 -24.23 60.02 -18.57
C SER A 123 -22.88 60.50 -18.05
N ASP A 124 -22.75 61.78 -17.71
CA ASP A 124 -21.51 62.35 -17.19
C ASP A 124 -21.13 61.78 -15.80
N GLN A 125 -22.13 61.58 -14.94
CA GLN A 125 -21.91 60.99 -13.62
C GLN A 125 -21.54 59.51 -13.71
N ILE A 126 -22.17 58.78 -14.63
CA ILE A 126 -21.85 57.39 -14.92
C ILE A 126 -20.41 57.29 -15.44
N LEU A 127 -20.02 58.12 -16.40
CA LEU A 127 -18.65 58.12 -16.95
C LEU A 127 -17.60 58.45 -15.89
N LEU A 128 -17.89 59.41 -15.01
CA LEU A 128 -17.00 59.76 -13.90
C LEU A 128 -16.87 58.62 -12.90
N LEU A 129 -17.96 57.95 -12.55
CA LEU A 129 -17.93 56.77 -11.67
C LEU A 129 -17.22 55.58 -12.32
N GLU A 130 -17.41 55.35 -13.61
CA GLU A 130 -16.71 54.32 -14.38
C GLU A 130 -15.21 54.59 -14.44
N THR A 131 -14.81 55.84 -14.68
CA THR A 131 -13.38 56.23 -14.67
C THR A 131 -12.78 56.02 -13.29
N LYS A 132 -13.47 56.43 -12.22
CA LYS A 132 -13.06 56.17 -10.83
C LYS A 132 -12.96 54.67 -10.54
N TYR A 133 -13.91 53.88 -11.03
CA TYR A 133 -13.90 52.42 -10.88
C TYR A 133 -12.68 51.81 -11.58
N GLN A 134 -12.38 52.20 -12.82
CA GLN A 134 -11.22 51.70 -13.56
C GLN A 134 -9.89 52.10 -12.90
N GLN A 135 -9.78 53.33 -12.39
CA GLN A 135 -8.61 53.78 -11.64
C GLN A 135 -8.46 52.97 -10.34
N ALA A 136 -9.51 52.88 -9.52
CA ALA A 136 -9.48 52.11 -8.28
C ALA A 136 -9.17 50.62 -8.52
N LEU A 137 -9.67 50.04 -9.61
CA LEU A 137 -9.37 48.67 -10.01
C LEU A 137 -7.89 48.52 -10.33
N LYS A 138 -7.32 49.42 -11.15
CA LYS A 138 -5.89 49.40 -11.47
C LYS A 138 -5.01 49.59 -10.22
N ASP A 139 -5.35 50.53 -9.36
CA ASP A 139 -4.61 50.83 -8.14
C ASP A 139 -4.64 49.65 -7.15
N LEU A 140 -5.79 48.98 -7.03
CA LEU A 140 -5.94 47.82 -6.15
C LEU A 140 -5.07 46.63 -6.60
N TYR A 141 -5.12 46.28 -7.90
CA TYR A 141 -4.37 45.12 -8.42
C TYR A 141 -2.87 45.40 -8.59
N THR A 142 -2.46 46.66 -8.73
CA THR A 142 -1.02 47.03 -8.76
C THR A 142 -0.38 46.96 -7.36
N HIS A 143 -1.12 47.32 -6.31
CA HIS A 143 -0.63 47.36 -4.93
C HIS A 143 -1.15 46.21 -4.05
N LEU A 144 -1.18 44.99 -4.58
CA LEU A 144 -1.59 43.81 -3.82
C LEU A 144 -0.58 43.41 -2.75
N THR A 145 -1.07 43.24 -1.53
CA THR A 145 -0.30 42.64 -0.43
C THR A 145 -0.03 41.14 -0.68
N PRO A 146 1.02 40.56 -0.06
CA PRO A 146 1.31 39.14 -0.21
C PRO A 146 0.14 38.22 0.17
N TYR A 147 -0.62 38.56 1.21
CA TYR A 147 -1.77 37.77 1.64
C TYR A 147 -2.98 37.92 0.70
N GLN A 148 -3.18 39.10 0.10
CA GLN A 148 -4.19 39.26 -0.96
C GLN A 148 -3.84 38.41 -2.20
N ARG A 149 -2.56 38.31 -2.57
CA ARG A 149 -2.11 37.39 -3.63
C ARG A 149 -2.38 35.93 -3.29
N VAL A 150 -2.20 35.50 -2.04
CA VAL A 150 -2.60 34.16 -1.57
C VAL A 150 -4.11 33.93 -1.80
N ASN A 151 -4.95 34.92 -1.50
CA ASN A 151 -6.39 34.81 -1.73
C ASN A 151 -6.73 34.68 -3.22
N ILE A 152 -6.01 35.38 -4.11
CA ILE A 152 -6.15 35.24 -5.57
C ILE A 152 -5.64 33.86 -6.05
N ALA A 153 -4.55 33.34 -5.49
CA ALA A 153 -4.05 31.99 -5.76
C ALA A 153 -5.04 30.91 -5.34
N ARG A 154 -5.78 31.14 -4.25
CA ARG A 154 -6.82 30.24 -3.72
C ARG A 154 -8.19 30.43 -4.34
N HIS A 155 -8.34 31.37 -5.28
CA HIS A 155 -9.63 31.74 -5.85
C HIS A 155 -10.37 30.49 -6.39
N PRO A 156 -11.67 30.29 -6.07
CA PRO A 156 -12.41 29.09 -6.48
C PRO A 156 -12.46 28.89 -7.99
N ASN A 157 -12.54 29.98 -8.75
CA ASN A 157 -12.59 29.95 -10.21
C ASN A 157 -11.20 30.07 -10.85
N ARG A 158 -10.11 29.95 -10.08
CA ARG A 158 -8.76 29.95 -10.66
C ARG A 158 -8.63 28.77 -11.62
N PRO A 159 -8.13 28.99 -12.86
CA PRO A 159 -8.00 27.91 -13.83
C PRO A 159 -7.13 26.77 -13.29
N THR A 160 -7.56 25.54 -13.54
CA THR A 160 -6.87 24.32 -13.10
C THR A 160 -5.86 23.86 -14.15
N CYS A 161 -5.04 22.85 -13.82
CA CYS A 161 -4.03 22.30 -14.73
C CYS A 161 -4.63 21.88 -16.09
N LEU A 162 -5.74 21.14 -16.08
CA LEU A 162 -6.43 20.73 -17.29
C LEU A 162 -7.03 21.90 -18.08
N ASP A 163 -7.46 22.98 -17.43
CA ASP A 163 -7.95 24.18 -18.12
C ASP A 163 -6.85 24.78 -19.02
N HIS A 164 -5.65 24.91 -18.47
CA HIS A 164 -4.50 25.39 -19.23
C HIS A 164 -4.08 24.42 -20.32
N ILE A 165 -3.98 23.12 -20.01
CA ILE A 165 -3.58 22.09 -21.01
C ILE A 165 -4.53 22.10 -22.20
N PHE A 166 -5.85 22.13 -21.98
CA PHE A 166 -6.81 22.14 -23.08
C PHE A 166 -6.80 23.44 -23.89
N ASN A 167 -6.41 24.56 -23.30
CA ASN A 167 -6.31 25.83 -24.01
C ASN A 167 -5.00 25.99 -24.80
N ILE A 168 -3.91 25.32 -24.39
CA ILE A 168 -2.59 25.44 -25.05
C ILE A 168 -2.32 24.33 -26.08
N THR A 169 -2.94 23.16 -25.93
CA THR A 169 -2.67 21.98 -26.77
C THR A 169 -3.71 21.77 -27.85
N GLU A 170 -3.26 21.33 -29.03
CA GLU A 170 -4.17 20.93 -30.13
C GLU A 170 -4.77 19.54 -29.91
N LYS A 171 -3.93 18.63 -29.43
CA LYS A 171 -4.28 17.25 -29.10
C LYS A 171 -3.71 16.95 -27.73
N PHE A 172 -4.55 16.45 -26.83
CA PHE A 172 -4.16 15.97 -25.51
C PHE A 172 -4.72 14.57 -25.27
N VAL A 173 -3.87 13.66 -24.82
CA VAL A 173 -4.22 12.29 -24.45
C VAL A 173 -3.81 12.07 -23.00
N GLU A 174 -4.81 11.98 -22.11
CA GLU A 174 -4.61 11.69 -20.69
C GLU A 174 -4.15 10.23 -20.51
N LEU A 175 -3.12 10.03 -19.68
CA LEU A 175 -2.56 8.74 -19.31
C LEU A 175 -2.87 8.45 -17.83
N HIS A 176 -3.28 7.23 -17.54
CA HIS A 176 -3.80 6.84 -16.23
C HIS A 176 -2.96 5.76 -15.54
N GLY A 177 -3.08 5.71 -14.20
CA GLY A 177 -2.61 4.63 -13.33
C GLY A 177 -1.12 4.66 -13.01
N ASP A 178 -0.75 4.07 -11.88
CA ASP A 178 0.63 3.86 -11.44
C ASP A 178 1.21 2.48 -11.82
N ARG A 179 0.39 1.57 -12.37
CA ARG A 179 0.66 0.12 -12.62
C ARG A 179 0.66 -0.76 -11.37
N GLU A 180 0.35 -0.22 -10.20
CA GLU A 180 0.17 -0.97 -8.95
C GLU A 180 -1.31 -1.08 -8.52
N GLY A 181 -2.22 -0.59 -9.36
CA GLY A 181 -3.66 -0.79 -9.22
C GLY A 181 -4.43 0.47 -8.79
N TYR A 182 -3.79 1.63 -8.70
CA TYR A 182 -4.46 2.88 -8.36
C TYR A 182 -4.16 4.00 -9.37
N ASP A 183 -5.20 4.73 -9.76
CA ASP A 183 -5.07 5.96 -10.54
C ASP A 183 -5.48 7.13 -9.65
N ASP A 184 -4.50 7.90 -9.20
CA ASP A 184 -4.76 9.03 -8.32
C ASP A 184 -5.44 10.16 -9.11
N PRO A 185 -6.68 10.55 -8.74
CA PRO A 185 -7.37 11.63 -9.42
C PRO A 185 -6.69 12.99 -9.17
N ALA A 186 -5.95 13.19 -8.08
CA ALA A 186 -5.31 14.48 -7.80
C ALA A 186 -4.12 14.78 -8.74
N ILE A 187 -3.53 13.77 -9.39
CA ILE A 187 -2.48 13.96 -10.41
C ILE A 187 -3.03 13.63 -11.80
N VAL A 188 -2.94 14.62 -12.68
CA VAL A 188 -3.22 14.44 -14.11
C VAL A 188 -1.91 14.36 -14.86
N THR A 189 -1.87 13.45 -15.82
CA THR A 189 -0.73 13.24 -16.68
C THR A 189 -1.15 12.93 -18.10
N GLY A 190 -0.40 13.34 -19.11
CA GLY A 190 -0.73 13.02 -20.49
C GLY A 190 0.22 13.61 -21.51
N LEU A 191 0.09 13.14 -22.75
CA LEU A 191 0.83 13.66 -23.88
C LEU A 191 0.02 14.75 -24.57
N GLY A 192 0.65 15.87 -24.89
CA GLY A 192 0.02 16.89 -25.72
C GLY A 192 0.97 17.59 -26.68
N ASN A 193 0.40 18.17 -27.73
CA ASN A 193 1.16 18.89 -28.76
C ASN A 193 0.95 20.40 -28.64
N ILE A 194 2.05 21.14 -28.57
CA ILE A 194 2.11 22.61 -28.65
C ILE A 194 3.01 22.98 -29.83
N ASP A 195 2.46 23.69 -30.83
CA ASP A 195 3.18 24.22 -32.00
C ASP A 195 4.06 23.17 -32.71
N GLY A 196 3.55 21.94 -32.85
CA GLY A 196 4.25 20.83 -33.50
C GLY A 196 5.22 20.06 -32.60
N ARG A 197 5.45 20.48 -31.35
CA ARG A 197 6.30 19.80 -30.38
C ARG A 197 5.45 19.01 -29.37
N THR A 198 5.86 17.77 -29.09
CA THR A 198 5.17 16.88 -28.14
C THR A 198 5.76 17.00 -26.75
N TYR A 199 4.89 17.17 -25.74
CA TYR A 199 5.23 17.35 -24.34
C TYR A 199 4.53 16.33 -23.46
N MET A 200 5.21 15.87 -22.40
CA MET A 200 4.60 15.11 -21.30
C MET A 200 4.16 16.10 -20.22
N PHE A 201 2.85 16.32 -20.12
CA PHE A 201 2.25 17.11 -19.06
C PHE A 201 2.03 16.27 -17.82
N ILE A 202 2.40 16.81 -16.67
CA ILE A 202 2.18 16.22 -15.35
C ILE A 202 1.88 17.39 -14.41
N GLY A 203 0.79 17.30 -13.65
CA GLY A 203 0.41 18.36 -12.74
C GLY A 203 -0.70 17.98 -11.76
N GLN A 204 -0.82 18.78 -10.71
CA GLN A 204 -1.90 18.65 -9.72
C GLN A 204 -3.21 19.19 -10.29
N GLN A 205 -4.27 18.42 -10.14
CA GLN A 205 -5.60 18.77 -10.62
C GLN A 205 -6.55 19.00 -9.45
N LYS A 206 -6.93 20.27 -9.24
CA LYS A 206 -8.04 20.65 -8.37
C LYS A 206 -9.39 20.48 -9.09
N GLY A 207 -10.48 20.36 -8.34
CA GLY A 207 -11.82 20.34 -8.92
C GLY A 207 -12.39 21.74 -9.13
N ARG A 208 -13.22 21.94 -10.15
CA ARG A 208 -13.92 23.23 -10.36
C ARG A 208 -15.13 23.39 -9.43
N ASN A 209 -15.76 22.27 -9.07
CA ASN A 209 -16.95 22.22 -8.21
C ASN A 209 -16.69 21.40 -6.94
N THR A 210 -17.54 21.53 -5.91
CA THR A 210 -17.41 20.76 -4.65
C THR A 210 -17.35 19.25 -4.88
N LYS A 211 -18.19 18.71 -5.79
CA LYS A 211 -18.17 17.29 -6.16
C LYS A 211 -16.84 16.86 -6.79
N GLU A 212 -16.28 17.69 -7.67
CA GLU A 212 -14.99 17.42 -8.29
C GLU A 212 -13.84 17.58 -7.31
N ASN A 213 -13.91 18.56 -6.41
CA ASN A 213 -12.91 18.78 -5.36
C ASN A 213 -12.81 17.56 -4.44
N ILE A 214 -13.94 17.00 -4.00
CA ILE A 214 -13.94 15.77 -3.20
C ILE A 214 -13.34 14.61 -4.01
N LYS A 215 -13.74 14.45 -5.28
CA LYS A 215 -13.21 13.38 -6.15
C LYS A 215 -11.69 13.48 -6.36
N ARG A 216 -11.17 14.70 -6.52
CA ARG A 216 -9.75 14.99 -6.80
C ARG A 216 -8.93 15.24 -5.52
N ASN A 217 -9.49 14.95 -4.34
CA ASN A 217 -8.88 15.22 -3.04
C ASN A 217 -8.34 16.67 -2.91
N PHE A 218 -9.08 17.66 -3.42
CA PHE A 218 -8.70 19.08 -3.48
C PHE A 218 -7.37 19.36 -4.20
N GLY A 219 -6.89 18.44 -5.05
CA GLY A 219 -5.58 18.52 -5.67
C GLY A 219 -4.44 18.11 -4.76
N MET A 220 -4.73 17.45 -3.63
CA MET A 220 -3.74 16.87 -2.71
C MET A 220 -3.52 15.40 -3.07
N PRO A 221 -2.42 15.06 -3.74
CA PRO A 221 -2.19 13.69 -4.18
C PRO A 221 -1.67 12.78 -3.07
N THR A 222 -1.98 11.51 -3.24
CA THR A 222 -1.51 10.39 -2.44
C THR A 222 -0.15 9.90 -2.96
N PRO A 223 0.55 9.00 -2.24
CA PRO A 223 1.79 8.39 -2.74
C PRO A 223 1.64 7.68 -4.11
N HIS A 224 0.43 7.21 -4.45
CA HIS A 224 0.16 6.62 -5.76
C HIS A 224 0.19 7.65 -6.89
N GLY A 225 -0.28 8.88 -6.65
CA GLY A 225 -0.24 9.96 -7.63
C GLY A 225 1.19 10.34 -8.00
N TYR A 226 2.08 10.37 -7.02
CA TYR A 226 3.49 10.63 -7.27
C TYR A 226 4.20 9.47 -7.97
N ARG A 227 3.83 8.21 -7.70
CA ARG A 227 4.32 7.05 -8.48
C ARG A 227 3.83 7.06 -9.92
N LYS A 228 2.56 7.41 -10.17
CA LYS A 228 2.01 7.64 -11.52
C LYS A 228 2.82 8.70 -12.27
N ALA A 229 3.12 9.80 -11.60
CA ALA A 229 3.91 10.88 -12.17
C ALA A 229 5.35 10.43 -12.48
N LEU A 230 6.01 9.72 -11.57
CA LEU A 230 7.34 9.13 -11.80
C LEU A 230 7.38 8.23 -13.04
N ARG A 231 6.44 7.29 -13.13
CA ARG A 231 6.35 6.35 -14.26
C ARG A 231 6.32 7.09 -15.59
N LEU A 232 5.61 8.21 -15.65
CA LEU A 232 5.47 8.98 -16.89
C LEU A 232 6.66 9.92 -17.13
N MET A 233 7.37 10.33 -16.09
CA MET A 233 8.68 10.95 -16.25
C MET A 233 9.70 9.99 -16.86
N GLU A 234 9.75 8.75 -16.38
CA GLU A 234 10.64 7.72 -16.94
C GLU A 234 10.27 7.39 -18.38
N TYR A 235 8.98 7.33 -18.70
CA TYR A 235 8.50 7.15 -20.07
C TYR A 235 8.92 8.31 -20.98
N ALA A 236 8.80 9.55 -20.48
CA ALA A 236 9.21 10.72 -21.22
C ALA A 236 10.73 10.78 -21.41
N ASP A 237 11.53 10.40 -20.40
CA ASP A 237 12.98 10.28 -20.52
C ASP A 237 13.40 9.25 -21.58
N HIS A 238 12.76 8.08 -21.57
CA HIS A 238 13.00 7.03 -22.55
C HIS A 238 12.72 7.48 -23.99
N HIS A 239 11.66 8.28 -24.18
CA HIS A 239 11.23 8.76 -25.50
C HIS A 239 11.76 10.15 -25.87
N GLY A 240 12.62 10.76 -25.05
CA GLY A 240 13.15 12.10 -25.30
C GLY A 240 12.09 13.21 -25.25
N LEU A 241 10.99 13.01 -24.52
CA LEU A 241 9.90 13.96 -24.38
C LEU A 241 10.15 14.90 -23.18
N PRO A 242 9.95 16.23 -23.32
CA PRO A 242 10.07 17.15 -22.19
C PRO A 242 8.97 16.92 -21.14
N ILE A 243 9.28 17.22 -19.88
CA ILE A 243 8.51 16.76 -18.71
C ILE A 243 8.00 17.93 -17.83
N GLY A 244 6.79 17.73 -17.27
CA GLY A 244 6.23 18.45 -16.11
C GLY A 244 6.28 17.63 -14.80
N GLU A 245 5.59 18.05 -13.75
CA GLU A 245 6.01 18.06 -12.34
C GLU A 245 5.82 16.68 -11.50
N ALA A 246 6.75 16.10 -10.65
CA ALA A 246 6.59 14.89 -9.69
C ALA A 246 7.53 14.65 -8.36
N ILE A 247 7.20 13.83 -7.27
CA ILE A 247 7.79 13.84 -5.81
C ILE A 247 8.83 12.82 -5.26
N ALA A 248 9.75 13.33 -4.42
CA ALA A 248 10.68 12.77 -3.40
C ALA A 248 11.58 11.59 -3.79
N TYR A 249 11.02 10.40 -4.08
CA TYR A 249 11.77 9.47 -4.94
C TYR A 249 11.98 10.12 -6.29
N ASN A 250 10.95 10.81 -6.77
CA ASN A 250 11.00 11.60 -7.97
C ASN A 250 11.88 12.84 -7.81
N LEU A 251 12.17 13.39 -6.62
CA LEU A 251 13.22 14.42 -6.51
C LEU A 251 14.54 13.84 -7.00
N ARG A 252 14.93 12.68 -6.44
CA ARG A 252 16.15 11.98 -6.84
C ARG A 252 16.13 11.61 -8.32
N THR A 253 15.02 11.04 -8.81
CA THR A 253 14.90 10.65 -10.23
C THR A 253 14.91 11.86 -11.14
N MET A 254 14.23 12.95 -10.78
CA MET A 254 14.17 14.19 -11.55
C MET A 254 15.55 14.80 -11.75
N PHE A 255 16.47 14.70 -10.81
CA PHE A 255 17.86 15.14 -11.04
C PHE A 255 18.60 14.31 -12.10
N GLY A 256 18.16 13.08 -12.38
CA GLY A 256 18.77 12.17 -13.36
C GLY A 256 18.14 12.17 -14.75
N LEU A 257 16.98 12.82 -14.94
CA LEU A 257 16.26 12.85 -16.22
C LEU A 257 17.07 13.62 -17.29
N LYS A 258 17.28 13.00 -18.44
CA LYS A 258 18.08 13.49 -19.57
C LYS A 258 17.35 14.50 -20.46
N VAL A 259 16.05 14.65 -20.24
CA VAL A 259 15.18 15.60 -20.95
C VAL A 259 15.05 16.93 -20.21
N PRO A 260 14.76 18.04 -20.91
CA PRO A 260 14.48 19.32 -20.29
C PRO A 260 13.16 19.30 -19.51
N ILE A 261 13.14 19.97 -18.36
CA ILE A 261 11.99 20.02 -17.44
C ILE A 261 11.65 21.47 -17.12
N ILE A 262 10.39 21.83 -17.30
CA ILE A 262 9.84 23.15 -16.92
C ILE A 262 8.74 22.92 -15.90
N SER A 263 8.84 23.60 -14.76
CA SER A 263 7.86 23.59 -13.69
C SER A 263 7.18 24.94 -13.62
N ILE A 264 5.84 24.98 -13.55
CA ILE A 264 5.07 26.22 -13.53
C ILE A 264 4.09 26.21 -12.36
N VAL A 265 4.29 27.10 -11.39
CA VAL A 265 3.36 27.27 -10.28
C VAL A 265 2.19 28.12 -10.77
N ILE A 266 1.06 27.47 -11.06
CA ILE A 266 -0.15 28.12 -11.57
C ILE A 266 -1.09 28.62 -10.46
N GLY A 267 -0.89 28.21 -9.20
CA GLY A 267 -1.76 28.60 -8.08
C GLY A 267 -0.99 28.58 -6.78
N GLU A 268 -1.26 27.60 -5.92
CA GLU A 268 -0.49 27.38 -4.70
C GLU A 268 0.48 26.22 -4.89
N GLY A 269 1.77 26.47 -4.70
CA GLY A 269 2.74 25.42 -4.55
C GLY A 269 3.10 25.23 -3.08
N GLY A 270 2.40 24.28 -2.45
CA GLY A 270 2.54 24.00 -1.02
C GLY A 270 3.59 22.94 -0.70
N SER A 271 4.61 23.35 0.06
CA SER A 271 5.56 22.49 0.77
C SER A 271 6.25 21.44 -0.12
N GLY A 272 6.63 20.31 0.47
CA GLY A 272 7.14 19.15 -0.25
C GLY A 272 6.22 18.70 -1.36
N GLY A 273 4.89 18.81 -1.17
CA GLY A 273 3.83 18.51 -2.13
C GLY A 273 4.05 19.10 -3.54
N ALA A 274 4.49 20.35 -3.58
CA ALA A 274 4.76 21.08 -4.81
C ALA A 274 6.25 21.05 -5.21
N LEU A 275 7.18 21.12 -4.25
CA LEU A 275 8.62 21.05 -4.57
C LEU A 275 8.98 19.76 -5.27
N ALA A 276 8.41 18.72 -4.72
CA ALA A 276 8.58 17.43 -5.27
C ALA A 276 7.50 17.29 -6.31
N ILE A 277 7.12 18.30 -7.05
CA ILE A 277 6.87 18.07 -8.43
C ILE A 277 7.86 18.96 -9.21
N GLY A 278 8.21 20.12 -8.66
CA GLY A 278 8.86 21.26 -9.28
C GLY A 278 10.38 21.23 -9.45
N CYS A 279 11.03 20.07 -9.38
CA CYS A 279 12.49 19.97 -9.57
C CYS A 279 12.94 20.01 -11.04
N GLY A 280 12.58 21.08 -11.74
CA GLY A 280 12.92 21.30 -13.15
C GLY A 280 14.17 22.15 -13.39
N ASN A 281 14.58 22.23 -14.66
CA ASN A 281 15.60 23.17 -15.12
C ASN A 281 15.11 24.61 -14.94
N LYS A 282 13.86 24.89 -15.32
CA LYS A 282 13.21 26.19 -15.11
C LYS A 282 12.00 26.05 -14.19
N LEU A 283 11.86 26.99 -13.26
CA LEU A 283 10.72 27.15 -12.36
C LEU A 283 10.10 28.52 -12.63
N LEU A 284 8.94 28.54 -13.26
CA LEU A 284 8.18 29.74 -13.55
C LEU A 284 6.99 29.82 -12.59
N MET A 285 6.51 31.02 -12.34
CA MET A 285 5.35 31.25 -11.47
C MET A 285 4.41 32.24 -12.12
N LEU A 286 3.09 31.98 -12.06
CA LEU A 286 2.14 33.05 -12.38
C LEU A 286 2.26 34.19 -11.36
N GLU A 287 1.98 35.41 -11.80
CA GLU A 287 2.16 36.63 -11.01
C GLU A 287 1.52 36.57 -9.61
N ASN A 288 0.31 36.02 -9.51
CA ASN A 288 -0.40 35.90 -8.23
C ASN A 288 -0.25 34.52 -7.61
N ALA A 289 0.57 33.63 -8.17
CA ALA A 289 0.89 32.34 -7.57
C ALA A 289 1.79 32.50 -6.34
N VAL A 290 1.70 31.53 -5.43
CA VAL A 290 2.46 31.51 -4.18
C VAL A 290 3.18 30.18 -4.01
N PHE A 291 4.41 30.23 -3.50
CA PHE A 291 5.22 29.04 -3.25
C PHE A 291 5.86 29.13 -1.87
N TYR A 292 5.65 28.12 -1.03
CA TYR A 292 6.03 28.18 0.38
C TYR A 292 6.34 26.83 0.99
N VAL A 293 7.18 26.82 2.03
CA VAL A 293 7.53 25.60 2.79
C VAL A 293 6.38 25.11 3.68
N ALA A 294 5.62 26.04 4.26
CA ALA A 294 4.46 25.78 5.10
C ALA A 294 3.41 26.86 4.83
N SER A 295 2.13 26.53 4.97
CA SER A 295 1.07 27.51 4.72
C SER A 295 1.19 28.70 5.68
N PRO A 296 0.81 29.92 5.26
CA PRO A 296 0.84 31.10 6.13
C PRO A 296 0.10 30.87 7.45
N GLU A 297 -1.00 30.12 7.44
CA GLU A 297 -1.79 29.76 8.61
C GLU A 297 -1.03 28.84 9.56
N ALA A 298 -0.34 27.83 9.03
CA ALA A 298 0.46 26.90 9.82
C ALA A 298 1.67 27.61 10.44
N CYS A 299 2.36 28.44 9.65
CA CYS A 299 3.47 29.27 10.12
C CYS A 299 3.01 30.24 11.22
N ALA A 300 1.83 30.87 11.06
CA ALA A 300 1.23 31.75 12.04
C ALA A 300 0.87 31.03 13.35
N ALA A 301 0.29 29.84 13.26
CA ALA A 301 -0.03 29.02 14.41
C ALA A 301 1.22 28.59 15.19
N ILE A 302 2.34 28.31 14.52
CA ILE A 302 3.58 27.87 15.16
C ILE A 302 4.34 29.07 15.78
N LEU A 303 4.60 30.11 15.00
CA LEU A 303 5.47 31.21 15.42
C LEU A 303 4.75 32.27 16.27
N TRP A 304 3.47 32.51 16.00
CA TRP A 304 2.66 33.53 16.69
C TRP A 304 1.56 32.94 17.58
N LYS A 305 1.47 31.60 17.70
CA LYS A 305 0.42 30.91 18.46
C LYS A 305 -1.00 31.33 18.07
N SER A 306 -1.18 31.85 16.86
CA SER A 306 -2.44 32.41 16.37
C SER A 306 -2.51 32.35 14.86
N SER A 307 -3.51 31.65 14.32
CA SER A 307 -3.77 31.58 12.88
C SER A 307 -4.16 32.93 12.27
N LYS A 308 -4.66 33.87 13.09
CA LYS A 308 -5.02 35.24 12.65
C LYS A 308 -3.81 36.04 12.18
N ALA A 309 -2.60 35.66 12.59
CA ALA A 309 -1.36 36.30 12.14
C ALA A 309 -0.88 35.82 10.75
N ALA A 310 -1.70 35.07 9.99
CA ALA A 310 -1.36 34.59 8.65
C ALA A 310 -0.91 35.69 7.66
N PRO A 311 -1.50 36.90 7.63
CA PRO A 311 -1.01 37.97 6.75
C PRO A 311 0.43 38.39 7.08
N LYS A 312 0.74 38.54 8.37
CA LYS A 312 2.10 38.86 8.85
C LYS A 312 3.08 37.73 8.54
N ALA A 313 2.65 36.48 8.66
CA ALA A 313 3.46 35.32 8.29
C ALA A 313 3.77 35.28 6.78
N ALA A 314 2.76 35.53 5.93
CA ALA A 314 2.93 35.56 4.48
C ALA A 314 3.95 36.61 4.01
N GLU A 315 3.91 37.81 4.60
CA GLU A 315 4.89 38.87 4.33
C GLU A 315 6.32 38.46 4.74
N LYS A 316 6.48 37.87 5.92
CA LYS A 316 7.79 37.46 6.44
C LYS A 316 8.38 36.27 5.68
N LEU A 317 7.54 35.35 5.21
CA LEU A 317 7.95 34.19 4.43
C LEU A 317 8.31 34.52 2.97
N LYS A 318 7.94 35.71 2.47
CA LYS A 318 8.27 36.17 1.10
C LYS A 318 7.84 35.19 0.01
N ILE A 319 6.59 34.73 0.09
CA ILE A 319 6.05 33.60 -0.70
C ILE A 319 5.60 33.96 -2.13
N THR A 320 5.69 35.23 -2.53
CA THR A 320 5.16 35.73 -3.81
C THR A 320 6.13 35.49 -4.96
N ALA A 321 5.60 35.34 -6.19
CA ALA A 321 6.40 35.10 -7.39
C ALA A 321 7.57 36.09 -7.57
N HIS A 322 7.32 37.39 -7.39
CA HIS A 322 8.36 38.42 -7.51
C HIS A 322 9.45 38.32 -6.44
N GLU A 323 9.09 38.06 -5.17
CA GLU A 323 10.07 37.89 -4.10
C GLU A 323 10.91 36.63 -4.32
N LEU A 324 10.32 35.55 -4.79
CA LEU A 324 11.02 34.31 -5.09
C LEU A 324 11.95 34.41 -6.30
N CYS A 325 11.61 35.24 -7.29
CA CYS A 325 12.54 35.59 -8.36
C CYS A 325 13.72 36.42 -7.85
N LYS A 326 13.48 37.39 -6.94
CA LYS A 326 14.58 38.15 -6.29
C LYS A 326 15.51 37.23 -5.48
N LEU A 327 14.94 36.20 -4.84
CA LEU A 327 15.69 35.18 -4.10
C LEU A 327 16.33 34.12 -5.00
N GLN A 328 16.19 34.23 -6.33
CA GLN A 328 16.70 33.27 -7.32
C GLN A 328 16.18 31.83 -7.13
N VAL A 329 15.01 31.68 -6.50
CA VAL A 329 14.32 30.40 -6.36
C VAL A 329 13.52 30.09 -7.62
N ALA A 330 12.80 31.09 -8.13
CA ALA A 330 12.09 31.03 -9.41
C ALA A 330 12.87 31.78 -10.50
N ASP A 331 12.80 31.29 -11.74
CA ASP A 331 13.54 31.84 -12.89
C ASP A 331 12.77 32.93 -13.64
N GLY A 332 11.45 33.02 -13.43
CA GLY A 332 10.62 34.01 -14.11
C GLY A 332 9.18 34.08 -13.59
N VAL A 333 8.55 35.21 -13.86
CA VAL A 333 7.14 35.47 -13.56
C VAL A 333 6.35 35.57 -14.86
N ILE A 334 5.25 34.83 -14.95
CA ILE A 334 4.29 34.89 -16.05
C ILE A 334 3.18 35.87 -15.64
N PRO A 335 2.92 36.94 -16.41
CA PRO A 335 1.93 37.95 -16.05
C PRO A 335 0.51 37.37 -16.04
N GLU A 336 -0.33 37.91 -15.17
CA GLU A 336 -1.77 37.61 -15.14
C GLU A 336 -2.58 38.81 -15.68
N PRO A 337 -3.80 38.58 -16.21
CA PRO A 337 -4.68 39.67 -16.58
C PRO A 337 -5.11 40.43 -15.32
N ILE A 338 -5.54 41.69 -15.48
CA ILE A 338 -6.05 42.47 -14.35
C ILE A 338 -7.27 41.75 -13.75
N GLY A 339 -7.27 41.53 -12.43
CA GLY A 339 -8.21 40.62 -11.77
C GLY A 339 -7.60 39.27 -11.35
N GLY A 340 -6.54 38.85 -12.03
CA GLY A 340 -5.93 37.53 -11.89
C GLY A 340 -6.39 36.52 -12.95
N ALA A 341 -5.75 35.36 -12.98
CA ALA A 341 -5.88 34.34 -14.03
C ALA A 341 -7.33 33.88 -14.34
N HIS A 342 -8.25 34.03 -13.39
CA HIS A 342 -9.65 33.63 -13.55
C HIS A 342 -10.48 34.61 -14.39
N THR A 343 -10.03 35.86 -14.55
CA THR A 343 -10.73 36.88 -15.35
C THR A 343 -10.62 36.59 -16.85
N ASP A 344 -9.43 36.19 -17.30
CA ASP A 344 -9.22 35.69 -18.66
C ASP A 344 -8.31 34.43 -18.67
N PRO A 345 -8.93 33.23 -18.51
CA PRO A 345 -8.21 31.97 -18.54
C PRO A 345 -7.55 31.68 -19.90
N SER A 346 -8.14 32.14 -21.00
CA SER A 346 -7.64 31.90 -22.34
C SER A 346 -6.34 32.67 -22.56
N TRP A 347 -6.36 33.98 -22.27
CA TRP A 347 -5.17 34.83 -22.34
C TRP A 347 -4.05 34.32 -21.43
N THR A 348 -4.38 33.95 -20.19
CA THR A 348 -3.40 33.39 -19.24
C THR A 348 -2.76 32.11 -19.78
N SER A 349 -3.56 31.24 -20.41
CA SER A 349 -3.06 30.01 -21.03
C SER A 349 -2.11 30.30 -22.19
N GLN A 350 -2.40 31.32 -23.01
CA GLN A 350 -1.49 31.74 -24.08
C GLN A 350 -0.17 32.31 -23.53
N GLN A 351 -0.19 33.07 -22.42
CA GLN A 351 1.05 33.52 -21.77
C GLN A 351 1.88 32.34 -21.25
N ILE A 352 1.24 31.32 -20.68
CA ILE A 352 1.91 30.08 -20.27
C ILE A 352 2.53 29.38 -21.49
N LYS A 353 1.80 29.26 -22.60
CA LYS A 353 2.31 28.67 -23.85
C LYS A 353 3.55 29.39 -24.36
N ILE A 354 3.54 30.73 -24.40
CA ILE A 354 4.69 31.55 -24.80
C ILE A 354 5.88 31.27 -23.89
N ALA A 355 5.67 31.27 -22.57
CA ALA A 355 6.73 31.02 -21.59
C ALA A 355 7.32 29.60 -21.69
N ILE A 356 6.48 28.59 -21.95
CA ILE A 356 6.94 27.21 -22.22
C ILE A 356 7.82 27.18 -23.45
N ASN A 357 7.37 27.74 -24.57
CA ASN A 357 8.15 27.72 -25.82
C ASN A 357 9.49 28.44 -25.67
N GLN A 358 9.51 29.62 -25.05
CA GLN A 358 10.74 30.38 -24.80
C GLN A 358 11.72 29.59 -23.92
N ALA A 359 11.26 29.03 -22.80
CA ALA A 359 12.10 28.23 -21.92
C ALA A 359 12.60 26.94 -22.62
N MET A 360 11.77 26.32 -23.45
CA MET A 360 12.16 25.15 -24.23
C MET A 360 13.19 25.48 -25.30
N ASP A 361 13.06 26.62 -25.98
CA ASP A 361 14.03 27.08 -26.98
C ASP A 361 15.40 27.38 -26.36
N GLU A 362 15.44 27.82 -25.10
CA GLU A 362 16.67 27.93 -24.32
C GLU A 362 17.26 26.56 -23.97
N LEU A 363 16.44 25.67 -23.40
CA LEU A 363 16.91 24.39 -22.88
C LEU A 363 17.30 23.40 -23.98
N THR A 364 16.66 23.45 -25.14
CA THR A 364 16.96 22.55 -26.27
C THR A 364 18.33 22.83 -26.89
N LYS A 365 18.93 24.00 -26.63
CA LYS A 365 20.29 24.33 -27.07
C LYS A 365 21.37 23.61 -26.25
N LEU A 366 21.02 23.10 -25.07
CA LEU A 366 21.93 22.40 -24.17
C LEU A 366 21.97 20.92 -24.52
N ASN A 367 23.16 20.31 -24.48
CA ASN A 367 23.28 18.86 -24.56
C ASN A 367 22.81 18.21 -23.24
N THR A 368 22.65 16.89 -23.24
CA THR A 368 22.17 16.15 -22.06
C THR A 368 23.03 16.34 -20.82
N GLN A 369 24.37 16.42 -20.95
CA GLN A 369 25.25 16.61 -19.80
C GLN A 369 25.12 18.01 -19.22
N ASP A 370 25.00 19.01 -20.08
CA ASP A 370 24.79 20.40 -19.70
C ASP A 370 23.41 20.61 -19.07
N LEU A 371 22.36 19.92 -19.54
CA LEU A 371 21.02 19.93 -18.91
C LEU A 371 21.05 19.37 -17.48
N LEU A 372 21.74 18.26 -17.25
CA LEU A 372 21.89 17.67 -15.92
C LEU A 372 22.73 18.57 -15.00
N LYS A 373 23.79 19.16 -15.54
CA LYS A 373 24.66 20.09 -14.82
C LYS A 373 23.94 21.38 -14.46
N ASP A 374 23.17 21.94 -15.37
CA ASP A 374 22.31 23.12 -15.18
C ASP A 374 21.34 22.88 -14.02
N ARG A 375 20.57 21.79 -14.07
CA ARG A 375 19.64 21.41 -13.00
C ARG A 375 20.36 21.24 -11.67
N LYS A 376 21.47 20.51 -11.62
CA LYS A 376 22.25 20.31 -10.39
C LYS A 376 22.76 21.62 -9.81
N LEU A 377 23.33 22.50 -10.65
CA LEU A 377 23.90 23.77 -10.21
C LEU A 377 22.83 24.73 -9.71
N LYS A 378 21.67 24.79 -10.37
CA LYS A 378 20.52 25.58 -9.92
C LYS A 378 20.19 25.28 -8.46
N PHE A 379 19.92 24.01 -8.14
CA PHE A 379 19.56 23.63 -6.77
C PHE A 379 20.74 23.71 -5.79
N ARG A 380 21.99 23.50 -6.24
CA ARG A 380 23.17 23.58 -5.38
C ARG A 380 23.49 25.01 -4.92
N LYS A 381 23.13 26.02 -5.72
CA LYS A 381 23.27 27.45 -5.42
C LYS A 381 22.19 27.97 -4.46
N LEU A 382 21.09 27.26 -4.29
CA LEU A 382 20.00 27.69 -3.39
C LEU A 382 20.45 27.62 -1.93
N GLY A 383 20.21 28.70 -1.21
CA GLY A 383 20.53 28.83 0.21
C GLY A 383 21.74 29.73 0.46
N GLY A 384 21.63 30.59 1.46
CA GLY A 384 22.74 31.39 1.97
C GLY A 384 23.10 30.94 3.38
N PHE A 385 24.38 30.69 3.63
CA PHE A 385 24.93 30.47 4.96
C PHE A 385 26.17 31.34 5.11
N GLN A 386 26.38 31.89 6.31
CA GLN A 386 27.64 32.51 6.65
C GLN A 386 28.54 31.42 7.22
N GLU A 387 29.69 31.19 6.57
CA GLU A 387 30.70 30.31 7.14
C GLU A 387 31.22 30.94 8.44
N GLY A 388 30.97 30.26 9.57
CA GLY A 388 31.59 30.62 10.84
C GLY A 388 33.04 30.16 10.89
N VAL A 389 33.71 30.46 12.01
CA VAL A 389 34.97 29.76 12.35
C VAL A 389 34.70 28.26 12.30
N PRO A 390 35.56 27.43 11.67
CA PRO A 390 35.41 25.98 11.69
C PRO A 390 35.42 25.50 13.15
N ILE A 391 34.23 25.32 13.71
CA ILE A 391 34.07 24.69 15.00
C ILE A 391 33.94 23.21 14.69
N ASP A 392 34.93 22.42 15.10
CA ASP A 392 34.80 20.97 15.08
C ASP A 392 33.46 20.60 15.72
N PRO A 393 32.62 19.78 15.06
CA PRO A 393 31.29 19.51 15.55
C PRO A 393 31.40 18.89 16.95
N LYS A 394 31.08 19.69 17.98
CA LYS A 394 30.87 19.16 19.32
C LYS A 394 29.67 18.22 19.20
N LYS A 395 29.94 16.91 19.14
CA LYS A 395 28.92 15.87 19.23
C LYS A 395 28.26 15.94 20.61
N GLY A 396 27.32 16.87 20.77
CA GLY A 396 26.39 16.88 21.88
C GLY A 396 25.41 15.75 21.65
N PHE A 397 25.63 14.60 22.28
CA PHE A 397 24.65 13.51 22.33
C PHE A 397 23.49 13.89 23.26
N ASN A 398 22.71 14.91 22.90
CA ASN A 398 21.45 15.27 23.57
C ASN A 398 20.23 15.04 22.66
N MET A 399 20.36 14.12 21.71
CA MET A 399 19.20 13.43 21.14
C MET A 399 19.03 12.13 21.92
N LYS A 400 17.79 11.79 22.36
CA LYS A 400 17.46 10.39 22.62
C LYS A 400 17.89 9.62 21.37
N LYS A 401 18.83 8.69 21.51
CA LYS A 401 19.20 7.79 20.42
C LYS A 401 17.87 7.23 19.91
N ARG A 402 17.60 7.37 18.60
CA ARG A 402 16.53 6.56 18.01
C ARG A 402 16.87 5.13 18.37
N ASP A 403 15.91 4.38 18.91
CA ASP A 403 16.00 2.92 19.05
C ASP A 403 15.95 2.26 17.67
N ILE A 404 16.81 2.69 16.75
CA ILE A 404 17.36 1.78 15.78
C ILE A 404 18.35 1.00 16.63
N SER A 405 17.89 -0.13 17.13
CA SER A 405 18.77 -1.12 17.70
C SER A 405 19.87 -1.39 16.66
N VAL A 406 21.05 -0.80 16.87
CA VAL A 406 22.27 -1.58 16.66
C VAL A 406 22.02 -2.76 17.57
N THR A 407 21.60 -3.87 16.98
CA THR A 407 21.29 -5.10 17.70
C THR A 407 22.46 -5.31 18.65
N PRO A 408 22.22 -5.32 19.98
CA PRO A 408 23.29 -5.65 20.90
C PRO A 408 23.75 -7.03 20.45
N LYS A 409 25.03 -7.13 20.07
CA LYS A 409 25.69 -8.43 19.89
C LYS A 409 25.40 -9.17 21.18
N PHE A 410 24.70 -10.31 21.09
CA PHE A 410 24.56 -11.14 22.28
C PHE A 410 25.98 -11.47 22.77
N SER A 411 26.18 -11.48 24.09
CA SER A 411 27.38 -12.13 24.58
C SER A 411 27.28 -13.62 24.22
N ASP A 412 28.34 -14.21 23.65
CA ASP A 412 28.33 -15.62 23.24
C ASP A 412 27.91 -16.53 24.43
N SER A 413 28.18 -16.10 25.67
CA SER A 413 27.76 -16.72 26.93
C SER A 413 26.25 -16.71 27.20
N GLU A 414 25.50 -15.68 26.80
CA GLU A 414 24.04 -15.63 27.01
C GLU A 414 23.32 -16.64 26.10
N LEU A 415 23.82 -16.82 24.88
CA LEU A 415 23.25 -17.75 23.90
C LEU A 415 23.49 -19.21 24.30
N GLU A 416 24.67 -19.54 24.82
CA GLU A 416 24.97 -20.87 25.34
C GLU A 416 24.05 -21.24 26.52
N ILE A 417 23.81 -20.29 27.43
CA ILE A 417 22.88 -20.48 28.57
C ILE A 417 21.43 -20.66 28.08
N GLU A 418 21.00 -19.93 27.06
CA GLU A 418 19.66 -20.10 26.48
C GLU A 418 19.47 -21.46 25.79
N ILE A 419 20.52 -21.99 25.15
CA ILE A 419 20.51 -23.33 24.53
C ILE A 419 20.42 -24.43 25.58
N GLU A 420 21.21 -24.34 26.66
CA GLU A 420 21.14 -25.31 27.75
C GLU A 420 19.75 -25.32 28.40
N LYS A 421 19.15 -24.14 28.61
CA LYS A 421 17.78 -24.01 29.10
C LYS A 421 16.74 -24.63 28.15
N LEU A 422 16.91 -24.49 26.83
CA LEU A 422 16.06 -25.16 25.85
C LEU A 422 16.20 -26.68 25.91
N LYS A 423 17.43 -27.18 25.95
CA LYS A 423 17.70 -28.63 26.04
C LYS A 423 17.08 -29.21 27.32
N GLN A 424 17.20 -28.49 28.44
CA GLN A 424 16.56 -28.86 29.69
C GLN A 424 15.03 -28.82 29.59
N GLN A 425 14.44 -27.79 28.96
CA GLN A 425 13.00 -27.70 28.75
C GLN A 425 12.47 -28.85 27.88
N ILE A 426 13.19 -29.24 26.83
CA ILE A 426 12.83 -30.37 25.95
C ILE A 426 12.87 -31.69 26.73
N SER A 427 13.80 -31.83 27.69
CA SER A 427 13.90 -33.02 28.55
C SER A 427 12.80 -33.08 29.61
N GLU A 428 12.42 -31.95 30.21
CA GLU A 428 11.42 -31.89 31.29
C GLU A 428 9.98 -31.88 30.77
N SER A 429 9.74 -31.26 29.61
CA SER A 429 8.41 -31.07 29.02
C SER A 429 8.47 -31.07 27.48
N PRO A 430 8.41 -32.24 26.83
CA PRO A 430 8.65 -32.38 25.39
C PRO A 430 7.62 -31.65 24.50
N SER A 431 6.43 -31.37 25.02
CA SER A 431 5.27 -30.82 24.29
C SER A 431 4.88 -29.39 24.69
N ALA A 432 5.73 -28.69 25.46
CA ALA A 432 5.46 -27.32 25.89
C ALA A 432 6.13 -26.30 24.95
N PRO A 433 5.43 -25.21 24.54
CA PRO A 433 6.04 -24.17 23.72
C PRO A 433 7.21 -23.50 24.45
N PRO A 434 8.25 -23.05 23.72
CA PRO A 434 9.44 -22.47 24.34
C PRO A 434 9.08 -21.16 25.05
N LYS A 435 9.64 -20.94 26.24
CA LYS A 435 9.34 -19.76 27.08
C LYS A 435 9.87 -18.43 26.50
N PHE A 436 10.68 -18.48 25.44
CA PHE A 436 11.22 -17.32 24.75
C PHE A 436 11.00 -17.39 23.23
N ASP A 437 11.13 -16.25 22.56
CA ASP A 437 10.92 -16.10 21.11
C ASP A 437 12.09 -16.71 20.31
N LEU A 438 12.08 -18.05 20.22
CA LEU A 438 13.09 -18.87 19.53
C LEU A 438 13.24 -18.50 18.05
N HIS A 439 12.15 -18.09 17.40
CA HIS A 439 12.19 -17.69 16.00
C HIS A 439 13.01 -16.39 15.82
N LYS A 440 12.82 -15.43 16.72
CA LYS A 440 13.55 -14.15 16.69
C LYS A 440 15.02 -14.30 17.06
N THR A 441 15.38 -15.23 17.96
CA THR A 441 16.79 -15.52 18.28
C THR A 441 17.51 -16.18 17.11
N ILE A 442 16.91 -17.20 16.48
CA ILE A 442 17.45 -17.85 15.27
C ILE A 442 17.66 -16.83 14.15
N GLN A 443 16.64 -16.03 13.82
CA GLN A 443 16.73 -15.04 12.74
C GLN A 443 17.78 -13.94 13.02
N LYS A 444 18.03 -13.62 14.29
CA LYS A 444 19.08 -12.68 14.69
C LYS A 444 20.45 -13.33 14.58
N LEU A 445 20.59 -14.59 14.97
CA LEU A 445 21.83 -15.36 14.88
C LEU A 445 22.24 -15.59 13.41
N GLU A 446 21.29 -15.91 12.53
CA GLU A 446 21.50 -15.99 11.07
C GLU A 446 22.11 -14.71 10.52
N ARG A 447 21.54 -13.55 10.88
CA ARG A 447 22.06 -12.24 10.48
C ARG A 447 23.47 -11.98 10.99
N GLU A 448 23.80 -12.43 12.19
CA GLU A 448 25.16 -12.30 12.74
C GLU A 448 26.15 -13.26 12.05
N VAL A 449 25.74 -14.48 11.72
CA VAL A 449 26.56 -15.42 10.94
C VAL A 449 26.82 -14.87 9.53
N ASP A 450 25.82 -14.28 8.87
CA ASP A 450 25.96 -13.68 7.54
C ASP A 450 26.94 -12.49 7.54
N GLN A 451 26.92 -11.67 8.60
CA GLN A 451 27.85 -10.57 8.76
C GLN A 451 29.29 -11.05 8.93
N GLU A 452 29.50 -12.04 9.81
CA GLU A 452 30.83 -12.64 10.03
C GLU A 452 31.31 -13.38 8.77
N PHE A 453 30.41 -14.02 8.02
CA PHE A 453 30.72 -14.64 6.73
C PHE A 453 31.16 -13.59 5.70
N ALA A 454 30.46 -12.46 5.60
CA ALA A 454 30.83 -11.36 4.69
C ALA A 454 32.19 -10.76 5.05
N GLU A 455 32.50 -10.62 6.34
CA GLU A 455 33.82 -10.17 6.81
C GLU A 455 34.93 -11.18 6.46
N ALA A 456 34.66 -12.48 6.59
CA ALA A 456 35.60 -13.53 6.20
C ALA A 456 35.86 -13.54 4.69
N VAL A 457 34.82 -13.43 3.87
CA VAL A 457 34.92 -13.32 2.40
C VAL A 457 35.74 -12.10 1.99
N LYS A 458 35.56 -10.98 2.69
CA LYS A 458 36.33 -9.74 2.46
C LYS A 458 37.80 -9.90 2.84
N ALA A 459 38.10 -10.54 3.96
CA ALA A 459 39.46 -10.81 4.40
C ALA A 459 40.22 -11.74 3.44
N LEU A 460 39.52 -12.68 2.80
CA LEU A 460 40.08 -13.63 1.84
C LEU A 460 40.15 -13.11 0.39
N GLY A 461 39.68 -11.89 0.12
CA GLY A 461 39.70 -11.30 -1.23
C GLY A 461 38.80 -12.02 -2.24
N LEU A 462 37.81 -12.79 -1.79
CA LEU A 462 36.93 -13.59 -2.64
C LEU A 462 35.65 -12.83 -3.08
N THR A 463 35.49 -11.57 -2.67
CA THR A 463 34.29 -10.75 -2.88
C THR A 463 33.84 -10.69 -4.34
N GLU A 464 34.77 -10.47 -5.26
CA GLU A 464 34.47 -10.40 -6.70
C GLU A 464 34.02 -11.74 -7.28
N ARG A 465 34.59 -12.86 -6.82
CA ARG A 465 34.23 -14.20 -7.28
C ARG A 465 32.83 -14.59 -6.79
N PHE A 466 32.51 -14.29 -5.53
CA PHE A 466 31.16 -14.47 -4.99
C PHE A 466 30.13 -13.57 -5.68
N SER A 467 30.49 -12.33 -6.04
CA SER A 467 29.59 -11.43 -6.78
C SER A 467 29.29 -11.96 -8.19
N LYS A 468 30.30 -12.38 -8.95
CA LYS A 468 30.12 -12.96 -10.28
C LYS A 468 29.27 -14.23 -10.26
N LEU A 469 29.51 -15.11 -9.27
CA LEU A 469 28.73 -16.34 -9.11
C LEU A 469 27.27 -16.03 -8.72
N ARG A 470 27.02 -15.04 -7.86
CA ARG A 470 25.67 -14.59 -7.51
C ARG A 470 24.91 -14.07 -8.73
N ASP A 471 25.58 -13.31 -9.61
CA ASP A 471 24.97 -12.80 -10.84
C ASP A 471 24.66 -13.93 -11.83
N GLU A 472 25.53 -14.95 -11.94
CA GLU A 472 25.31 -16.15 -12.76
C GLU A 472 24.12 -16.98 -12.24
N VAL A 473 24.05 -17.21 -10.92
CA VAL A 473 22.92 -17.94 -10.29
C VAL A 473 21.61 -17.17 -10.42
N SER A 474 21.62 -15.85 -10.23
CA SER A 474 20.41 -15.03 -10.32
C SER A 474 19.82 -15.04 -11.73
N LYS A 475 20.66 -15.09 -12.76
CA LYS A 475 20.24 -15.25 -14.16
C LYS A 475 19.62 -16.62 -14.40
N ALA A 476 20.25 -17.70 -13.93
CA ALA A 476 19.72 -19.06 -14.08
C ALA A 476 18.35 -19.25 -13.39
N THR A 477 18.16 -18.67 -12.19
CA THR A 477 16.89 -18.76 -11.46
C THR A 477 15.76 -17.96 -12.13
N SER A 478 16.08 -16.89 -12.86
CA SER A 478 15.09 -16.09 -13.60
C SER A 478 14.56 -16.78 -14.86
N GLU A 479 15.28 -17.78 -15.36
CA GLU A 479 14.94 -18.52 -16.59
C GLU A 479 14.22 -19.86 -16.33
N ASN A 480 13.89 -20.20 -15.07
CA ASN A 480 13.27 -21.49 -14.67
C ASN A 480 14.02 -22.73 -15.21
N GLN A 481 15.34 -22.64 -15.40
CA GLN A 481 16.18 -23.76 -15.81
C GLN A 481 16.72 -24.50 -14.57
N THR A 482 16.78 -25.83 -14.65
CA THR A 482 17.52 -26.65 -13.68
C THR A 482 18.99 -26.22 -13.68
N ILE A 483 19.58 -26.08 -12.48
CA ILE A 483 20.96 -25.62 -12.30
C ILE A 483 21.90 -26.47 -13.18
N ASP A 484 22.58 -25.82 -14.12
CA ASP A 484 23.53 -26.45 -15.03
C ASP A 484 24.68 -27.11 -14.24
N PRO A 485 25.07 -28.38 -14.52
CA PRO A 485 26.16 -29.06 -13.81
C PRO A 485 27.47 -28.25 -13.75
N SER A 486 27.73 -27.45 -14.79
CA SER A 486 28.91 -26.56 -14.85
C SER A 486 28.90 -25.46 -13.78
N LEU A 487 27.72 -24.97 -13.39
CA LEU A 487 27.53 -23.96 -12.35
C LEU A 487 27.64 -24.60 -10.97
N GLN A 488 27.15 -25.83 -10.82
CA GLN A 488 27.28 -26.61 -9.59
C GLN A 488 28.76 -26.90 -9.27
N ASP A 489 29.56 -27.27 -10.27
CA ASP A 489 31.02 -27.44 -10.12
C ASP A 489 31.73 -26.14 -9.69
N LYS A 490 31.32 -24.99 -10.24
CA LYS A 490 31.85 -23.67 -9.83
C LYS A 490 31.50 -23.35 -8.37
N ILE A 491 30.28 -23.66 -7.94
CA ILE A 491 29.83 -23.48 -6.55
C ILE A 491 30.65 -24.37 -5.62
N GLU A 492 30.85 -25.65 -5.97
CA GLU A 492 31.61 -26.60 -5.16
C GLU A 492 33.09 -26.21 -5.06
N LYS A 493 33.69 -25.79 -6.17
CA LYS A 493 35.08 -25.30 -6.18
C LYS A 493 35.26 -24.06 -5.31
N LEU A 494 34.34 -23.10 -5.41
CA LEU A 494 34.41 -21.87 -4.62
C LEU A 494 34.13 -22.13 -3.13
N LYS A 495 33.28 -23.11 -2.81
CA LYS A 495 33.07 -23.63 -1.45
C LYS A 495 34.34 -24.29 -0.90
N ALA A 496 35.06 -25.08 -1.70
CA ALA A 496 36.32 -25.70 -1.32
C ALA A 496 37.41 -24.64 -1.05
N ASP A 497 37.59 -23.69 -1.98
CA ASP A 497 38.53 -22.57 -1.85
C ASP A 497 38.24 -21.75 -0.58
N PHE A 498 36.96 -21.48 -0.31
CA PHE A 498 36.55 -20.74 0.88
C PHE A 498 36.79 -21.52 2.18
N ASN A 499 36.49 -22.83 2.20
CA ASN A 499 36.71 -23.67 3.38
C ASN A 499 38.21 -23.85 3.68
N GLN A 500 39.05 -23.97 2.64
CA GLN A 500 40.50 -24.04 2.80
C GLN A 500 41.09 -22.71 3.29
N GLY A 501 40.53 -21.58 2.84
CA GLY A 501 40.90 -20.24 3.31
C GLY A 501 40.32 -19.86 4.67
N LEU A 502 39.31 -20.57 5.18
CA LEU A 502 38.57 -20.19 6.38
C LEU A 502 39.47 -20.08 7.61
N SER A 503 40.48 -20.94 7.75
CA SER A 503 41.43 -20.89 8.88
C SER A 503 42.36 -19.67 8.86
N ALA A 504 42.54 -19.02 7.70
CA ALA A 504 43.37 -17.83 7.54
C ALA A 504 42.63 -16.52 7.89
N ALA A 505 41.30 -16.55 7.99
CA ALA A 505 40.51 -15.36 8.32
C ALA A 505 40.57 -15.05 9.83
N PRO A 506 40.74 -13.77 10.23
CA PRO A 506 40.87 -13.37 11.64
C PRO A 506 39.62 -13.66 12.48
N ASN A 507 38.45 -13.76 11.86
CA ASN A 507 37.17 -14.02 12.53
C ASN A 507 36.71 -15.50 12.44
N SER A 508 37.56 -16.40 11.94
CA SER A 508 37.25 -17.82 11.72
C SER A 508 36.71 -18.54 12.95
N LYS A 509 37.39 -18.41 14.09
CA LYS A 509 36.99 -19.06 15.36
C LYS A 509 35.61 -18.62 15.84
N LYS A 510 35.27 -17.34 15.61
CA LYS A 510 33.99 -16.76 16.02
C LYS A 510 32.86 -17.21 15.10
N LEU A 511 33.12 -17.23 13.80
CA LEU A 511 32.18 -17.73 12.79
C LEU A 511 31.86 -19.21 13.02
N GLN A 512 32.86 -20.04 13.31
CA GLN A 512 32.65 -21.47 13.61
C GLN A 512 31.73 -21.66 14.83
N LYS A 513 32.03 -21.01 15.95
CA LYS A 513 31.20 -21.06 17.16
C LYS A 513 29.74 -20.68 16.90
N LYS A 514 29.49 -19.58 16.20
CA LYS A 514 28.11 -19.14 15.90
C LYS A 514 27.38 -20.08 14.96
N ARG A 515 28.08 -20.73 14.02
CA ARG A 515 27.50 -21.74 13.13
C ARG A 515 27.14 -23.01 13.88
N ASP A 516 27.96 -23.42 14.84
CA ASP A 516 27.68 -24.58 15.68
C ASP A 516 26.46 -24.32 16.57
N ILE A 517 26.41 -23.14 17.21
CA ILE A 517 25.24 -22.68 17.97
C ILE A 517 23.96 -22.64 17.10
N LEU A 518 24.05 -22.10 15.87
CA LEU A 518 22.89 -22.06 14.95
C LEU A 518 22.39 -23.47 14.61
N ARG A 519 23.31 -24.40 14.38
CA ARG A 519 23.01 -25.79 14.04
C ARG A 519 22.28 -26.48 15.19
N GLU A 520 22.80 -26.38 16.40
CA GLU A 520 22.19 -26.96 17.59
C GLU A 520 20.80 -26.39 17.88
N LEU A 521 20.61 -25.08 17.71
CA LEU A 521 19.29 -24.45 17.86
C LEU A 521 18.29 -24.92 16.79
N THR A 522 18.76 -25.13 15.56
CA THR A 522 17.92 -25.61 14.46
C THR A 522 17.50 -27.05 14.68
N GLU A 523 18.42 -27.91 15.13
CA GLU A 523 18.14 -29.30 15.50
C GLU A 523 17.16 -29.39 16.67
N ALA A 524 17.36 -28.59 17.72
CA ALA A 524 16.46 -28.51 18.87
C ALA A 524 15.05 -28.05 18.45
N LYS A 525 14.95 -27.08 17.54
CA LYS A 525 13.67 -26.63 16.99
C LYS A 525 12.95 -27.73 16.22
N LEU A 526 13.66 -28.46 15.36
CA LEU A 526 13.06 -29.57 14.59
C LEU A 526 12.54 -30.68 15.50
N LEU A 527 13.24 -31.00 16.58
CA LEU A 527 12.77 -31.96 17.58
C LEU A 527 11.52 -31.47 18.30
N LEU A 528 11.48 -30.19 18.68
CA LEU A 528 10.31 -29.59 19.32
C LEU A 528 9.09 -29.57 18.39
N ASP A 529 9.28 -29.20 17.12
CA ASP A 529 8.22 -29.19 16.12
C ASP A 529 7.64 -30.60 15.92
N ARG A 530 8.51 -31.64 15.86
CA ARG A 530 8.08 -33.05 15.83
C ARG A 530 7.31 -33.47 17.09
N ASN A 531 7.76 -33.06 18.27
CA ASN A 531 7.07 -33.40 19.52
C ASN A 531 5.70 -32.70 19.64
N MET A 532 5.59 -31.45 19.17
CA MET A 532 4.32 -30.72 19.11
C MET A 532 3.35 -31.35 18.11
N GLU A 533 3.85 -31.77 16.95
CA GLU A 533 3.08 -32.44 15.92
C GLU A 533 2.58 -33.81 16.41
N THR A 534 3.44 -34.62 17.02
CA THR A 534 3.03 -35.91 17.63
C THR A 534 2.02 -35.72 18.76
N ALA A 535 2.16 -34.70 19.62
CA ALA A 535 1.20 -34.39 20.67
C ALA A 535 -0.17 -33.98 20.09
N ARG A 536 -0.17 -33.16 19.02
CA ARG A 536 -1.38 -32.76 18.32
C ARG A 536 -2.07 -33.95 17.66
N LEU A 537 -1.32 -34.81 16.97
CA LEU A 537 -1.85 -36.02 16.36
C LEU A 537 -2.45 -36.97 17.41
N LYS A 538 -1.80 -37.13 18.58
CA LYS A 538 -2.36 -37.88 19.72
C LYS A 538 -3.68 -37.29 20.22
N GLN A 539 -3.80 -35.96 20.30
CA GLN A 539 -5.04 -35.30 20.72
C GLN A 539 -6.16 -35.43 19.68
N GLU A 540 -5.84 -35.27 18.39
CA GLU A 540 -6.79 -35.45 17.29
C GLU A 540 -7.27 -36.91 17.21
N LEU A 541 -6.38 -37.88 17.38
CA LEU A 541 -6.73 -39.31 17.52
C LEU A 541 -7.65 -39.54 18.72
N LYS A 542 -7.30 -39.02 19.90
CA LYS A 542 -8.14 -39.17 21.10
C LYS A 542 -9.55 -38.64 20.88
N LYS A 543 -9.69 -37.45 20.28
CA LYS A 543 -10.99 -36.86 19.96
C LYS A 543 -11.78 -37.70 18.96
N LYS A 544 -11.12 -38.23 17.92
CA LYS A 544 -11.76 -39.10 16.93
C LYS A 544 -12.19 -40.43 17.53
N PHE A 545 -11.40 -40.99 18.44
CA PHE A 545 -11.79 -42.17 19.20
C PHE A 545 -12.97 -41.89 20.13
N ASP A 546 -12.98 -40.75 20.82
CA ASP A 546 -14.11 -40.30 21.64
C ASP A 546 -15.38 -40.11 20.80
N ASP A 547 -15.27 -39.58 19.57
CA ASP A 547 -16.40 -39.40 18.64
C ASP A 547 -16.99 -40.77 18.19
N VAL A 548 -16.15 -41.78 17.96
CA VAL A 548 -16.59 -43.14 17.61
C VAL A 548 -17.26 -43.81 18.82
N ILE A 549 -16.65 -43.71 20.00
CA ILE A 549 -17.17 -44.33 21.23
C ILE A 549 -18.49 -43.71 21.66
N ASN A 550 -18.63 -42.38 21.53
CA ASN A 550 -19.86 -41.66 21.89
C ASN A 550 -20.90 -41.62 20.77
N ASN A 551 -20.69 -42.35 19.66
CA ASN A 551 -21.66 -42.42 18.58
C ASN A 551 -22.97 -43.06 19.10
N PRO A 552 -24.11 -42.36 19.02
CA PRO A 552 -25.37 -42.84 19.58
C PRO A 552 -25.80 -44.18 18.98
N ILE A 553 -25.46 -44.47 17.72
CA ILE A 553 -25.79 -45.74 17.06
C ILE A 553 -25.00 -46.90 17.67
N ILE A 554 -23.70 -46.70 17.94
CA ILE A 554 -22.86 -47.73 18.57
C ILE A 554 -23.30 -47.95 20.01
N LYS A 555 -23.67 -46.87 20.73
CA LYS A 555 -24.17 -46.94 22.10
C LYS A 555 -25.52 -47.64 22.21
N GLU A 556 -26.46 -47.32 21.32
CA GLU A 556 -27.77 -47.99 21.24
C GLU A 556 -27.63 -49.47 20.87
N ASN A 557 -26.74 -49.80 19.92
CA ASN A 557 -26.46 -51.19 19.55
C ASN A 557 -25.81 -51.98 20.71
N TYR A 558 -24.91 -51.34 21.47
CA TYR A 558 -24.31 -51.93 22.66
C TYR A 558 -25.34 -52.15 23.78
N GLU A 559 -26.19 -51.16 24.07
CA GLU A 559 -27.26 -51.26 25.08
C GLU A 559 -28.31 -52.31 24.68
N ALA A 560 -28.62 -52.44 23.38
CA ALA A 560 -29.50 -53.48 22.85
C ALA A 560 -28.91 -54.88 23.02
N LEU A 561 -27.63 -55.06 22.68
CA LEU A 561 -26.89 -56.31 22.90
C LEU A 561 -26.83 -56.66 24.39
N GLN A 562 -26.53 -55.69 25.26
CA GLN A 562 -26.48 -55.87 26.70
C GLN A 562 -27.83 -56.28 27.29
N SER A 563 -28.92 -55.68 26.80
CA SER A 563 -30.29 -56.00 27.20
C SER A 563 -30.76 -57.37 26.68
N GLU A 564 -30.22 -57.84 25.55
CA GLU A 564 -30.47 -59.17 24.99
C GLU A 564 -29.70 -60.24 25.78
N ILE A 565 -28.46 -59.97 26.15
CA ILE A 565 -27.63 -60.81 27.03
C ILE A 565 -28.26 -60.93 28.44
N GLN A 566 -28.73 -59.81 29.02
CA GLN A 566 -29.41 -59.82 30.32
C GLN A 566 -30.74 -60.59 30.30
N ARG A 567 -31.47 -60.56 29.18
CA ARG A 567 -32.71 -61.34 29.02
C ARG A 567 -32.47 -62.85 28.98
N VAL A 568 -31.31 -63.27 28.49
CA VAL A 568 -30.91 -64.69 28.42
C VAL A 568 -30.38 -65.20 29.77
N GLY A 569 -29.92 -64.30 30.66
CA GLY A 569 -29.47 -64.68 32.01
C GLY A 569 -28.17 -65.50 32.03
N ALA A 570 -27.33 -65.33 31.00
CA ALA A 570 -26.05 -66.00 30.86
C ALA A 570 -25.03 -65.45 31.87
N SER A 571 -24.35 -66.35 32.59
CA SER A 571 -23.29 -65.99 33.55
C SER A 571 -21.87 -66.27 33.03
N SER A 572 -21.77 -66.95 31.89
CA SER A 572 -20.51 -67.25 31.19
C SER A 572 -20.70 -67.33 29.67
N GLU A 573 -19.63 -67.19 28.90
CA GLU A 573 -19.62 -67.19 27.43
C GLU A 573 -20.12 -68.53 26.82
N SER A 574 -20.08 -69.62 27.58
CA SER A 574 -20.63 -70.93 27.19
C SER A 574 -22.16 -71.01 27.21
N ASP A 575 -22.85 -70.07 27.87
CA ASP A 575 -24.32 -70.05 28.02
C ASP A 575 -25.03 -69.22 26.93
N LEU A 576 -24.27 -68.63 26.00
CA LEU A 576 -24.79 -67.81 24.91
C LEU A 576 -25.08 -68.65 23.66
N ASP A 577 -26.27 -68.49 23.10
CA ASP A 577 -26.67 -69.09 21.82
C ASP A 577 -25.71 -68.66 20.68
N ASP A 578 -25.46 -69.56 19.73
CA ASP A 578 -24.55 -69.33 18.60
C ASP A 578 -24.92 -68.08 17.77
N GLU A 579 -26.21 -67.73 17.72
CA GLU A 579 -26.71 -66.54 17.04
C GLU A 579 -26.33 -65.25 17.76
N LEU A 580 -26.30 -65.25 19.10
CA LEU A 580 -25.87 -64.13 19.93
C LEU A 580 -24.35 -63.94 19.88
N LYS A 581 -23.58 -65.04 19.90
CA LYS A 581 -22.12 -65.00 19.69
C LYS A 581 -21.75 -64.37 18.35
N LYS A 582 -22.49 -64.73 17.29
CA LYS A 582 -22.28 -64.15 15.96
C LYS A 582 -22.57 -62.65 15.93
N LYS A 583 -23.67 -62.18 16.56
CA LYS A 583 -23.99 -60.75 16.66
C LYS A 583 -22.92 -59.95 17.42
N ILE A 584 -22.33 -60.51 18.48
CA ILE A 584 -21.23 -59.88 19.23
C ILE A 584 -19.97 -59.76 18.36
N VAL A 585 -19.61 -60.82 17.64
CA VAL A 585 -18.46 -60.81 16.72
C VAL A 585 -18.64 -59.79 15.59
N ASP A 586 -19.85 -59.71 15.02
CA ASP A 586 -20.16 -58.77 13.94
C ASP A 586 -20.17 -57.32 14.44
N PHE A 587 -20.63 -57.07 15.68
CA PHE A 587 -20.55 -55.75 16.33
C PHE A 587 -19.09 -55.33 16.59
N ASN A 588 -18.25 -56.22 17.11
CA ASN A 588 -16.84 -55.93 17.35
C ASN A 588 -16.10 -55.59 16.04
N LYS A 589 -16.38 -56.33 14.95
CA LYS A 589 -15.82 -56.01 13.62
C LYS A 589 -16.25 -54.65 13.11
N GLU A 590 -17.50 -54.25 13.34
CA GLU A 590 -18.01 -52.93 12.93
C GLU A 590 -17.32 -51.81 13.73
N VAL A 591 -17.14 -51.99 15.04
CA VAL A 591 -16.41 -51.04 15.89
C VAL A 591 -14.94 -50.93 15.44
N ASP A 592 -14.27 -52.05 15.20
CA ASP A 592 -12.88 -52.09 14.74
C ASP A 592 -12.71 -51.41 13.37
N LEU A 593 -13.67 -51.60 12.45
CA LEU A 593 -13.65 -50.96 11.15
C LEU A 593 -13.80 -49.44 11.27
N GLN A 594 -14.67 -48.96 12.17
CA GLN A 594 -14.83 -47.52 12.40
C GLN A 594 -13.61 -46.89 13.09
N LEU A 595 -12.96 -47.61 14.02
CA LEU A 595 -11.71 -47.19 14.63
C LEU A 595 -10.56 -47.14 13.60
N ALA A 596 -10.44 -48.14 12.73
CA ALA A 596 -9.44 -48.16 11.65
C ALA A 596 -9.66 -47.01 10.64
N ASN A 597 -10.92 -46.73 10.29
CA ASN A 597 -11.26 -45.58 9.44
C ASN A 597 -10.95 -44.23 10.13
N ALA A 598 -11.12 -44.14 11.45
CA ALA A 598 -10.74 -42.96 12.21
C ALA A 598 -9.23 -42.71 12.17
N VAL A 599 -8.41 -43.75 12.33
CA VAL A 599 -6.93 -43.66 12.22
C VAL A 599 -6.50 -43.21 10.81
N LYS A 600 -7.05 -43.85 9.76
CA LYS A 600 -6.77 -43.46 8.37
C LYS A 600 -7.18 -42.03 8.05
N SER A 601 -8.25 -41.52 8.66
CA SER A 601 -8.70 -40.14 8.47
C SER A 601 -7.73 -39.07 9.03
N VAL A 602 -6.84 -39.47 9.95
CA VAL A 602 -5.78 -38.60 10.51
C VAL A 602 -4.51 -38.62 9.65
N GLY A 603 -4.44 -39.47 8.61
CA GLY A 603 -3.35 -39.49 7.64
C GLY A 603 -2.12 -40.31 8.06
N LEU A 604 -2.28 -41.24 9.01
CA LEU A 604 -1.25 -42.22 9.38
C LEU A 604 -1.46 -43.51 8.53
N ASP A 605 -0.48 -43.87 7.70
CA ASP A 605 -0.48 -45.12 6.91
C ASP A 605 0.13 -46.28 7.71
N ASP A 606 -0.27 -47.52 7.37
CA ASP A 606 0.07 -48.77 8.08
C ASP A 606 1.60 -49.02 8.26
N SER A 607 2.46 -48.33 7.50
CA SER A 607 3.93 -48.41 7.57
C SER A 607 4.59 -47.55 8.65
N GLU A 608 3.88 -46.63 9.32
CA GLU A 608 4.39 -45.82 10.45
C GLU A 608 3.93 -46.34 11.82
N SER A 609 3.37 -47.55 11.87
CA SER A 609 2.96 -48.24 13.10
C SER A 609 4.11 -48.54 14.07
N SER A 610 5.37 -48.40 13.65
CA SER A 610 6.56 -48.56 14.50
C SER A 610 6.87 -47.34 15.39
N VAL A 611 6.13 -46.23 15.28
CA VAL A 611 6.37 -45.01 16.08
C VAL A 611 5.61 -45.04 17.43
N LEU A 612 4.88 -46.13 17.72
CA LEU A 612 4.15 -46.34 18.98
C LEU A 612 4.75 -47.41 19.90
N GLU A 613 6.03 -47.76 19.74
CA GLU A 613 6.73 -48.50 20.79
C GLU A 613 7.31 -47.56 21.86
N ILE A 614 7.12 -47.98 23.11
CA ILE A 614 7.69 -47.47 24.38
C ILE A 614 6.79 -46.51 25.18
N SER A 615 5.85 -47.10 25.94
CA SER A 615 6.04 -47.22 27.39
C SER A 615 5.05 -48.23 28.01
N GLY A 616 5.54 -49.42 28.39
CA GLY A 616 4.83 -50.40 29.20
C GLY A 616 4.80 -51.80 28.59
N ASN A 617 5.64 -52.69 29.11
CA ASN A 617 5.81 -54.11 28.74
C ASN A 617 4.57 -54.86 28.24
N GLY A 618 4.73 -55.60 27.14
CA GLY A 618 3.86 -56.73 26.79
C GLY A 618 3.86 -57.04 25.29
N SER A 619 4.62 -58.06 24.86
CA SER A 619 4.63 -58.51 23.47
C SER A 619 3.27 -59.08 23.09
N PHE A 620 2.65 -58.62 22.00
CA PHE A 620 1.50 -59.29 21.41
C PHE A 620 1.94 -60.37 20.43
N LYS A 621 1.84 -61.63 20.85
CA LYS A 621 1.73 -62.77 19.95
C LYS A 621 0.28 -62.83 19.45
N ALA A 622 0.14 -63.07 18.15
CA ALA A 622 -1.15 -63.30 17.52
C ALA A 622 -1.81 -64.57 18.08
N GLY A 623 -3.08 -64.42 18.48
CA GLY A 623 -3.97 -65.53 18.81
C GLY A 623 -4.10 -65.77 20.31
N GLU A 624 -5.12 -65.16 20.92
CA GLU A 624 -5.96 -65.78 21.96
C GLU A 624 -7.18 -64.88 22.23
N SER A 625 -8.29 -65.53 22.54
CA SER A 625 -9.66 -65.04 22.63
C SER A 625 -9.91 -64.07 23.78
N LEU A 626 -10.89 -63.18 23.58
CA LEU A 626 -11.48 -62.22 24.52
C LEU A 626 -11.76 -62.79 25.92
N THR A 627 -11.26 -62.12 26.97
CA THR A 627 -11.90 -62.08 28.30
C THR A 627 -11.71 -60.71 28.98
N ASP A 628 -12.82 -59.99 29.11
CA ASP A 628 -13.29 -59.15 30.24
C ASP A 628 -12.53 -57.94 30.83
N ASP A 629 -11.23 -57.68 30.58
CA ASP A 629 -10.55 -56.54 31.25
C ASP A 629 -10.47 -55.23 30.43
N GLU A 630 -10.56 -55.28 29.10
CA GLU A 630 -10.32 -54.10 28.23
C GLU A 630 -11.56 -53.24 27.94
N LEU A 631 -12.77 -53.74 28.23
CA LEU A 631 -14.03 -53.00 28.00
C LEU A 631 -14.46 -52.11 29.18
N ARG A 632 -13.91 -52.32 30.38
CA ARG A 632 -14.21 -51.53 31.59
C ARG A 632 -13.31 -50.31 31.79
N GLU A 633 -12.16 -50.22 31.14
CA GLU A 633 -11.33 -49.00 31.20
C GLU A 633 -11.91 -47.83 30.35
N LYS A 634 -12.99 -48.09 29.60
CA LYS A 634 -13.70 -47.09 28.78
C LYS A 634 -14.78 -46.25 29.49
N ILE A 635 -14.97 -46.31 30.81
CA ILE A 635 -16.04 -45.51 31.46
C ILE A 635 -15.58 -44.87 32.78
N GLY A 636 -14.94 -43.70 32.68
CA GLY A 636 -14.88 -42.63 33.67
C GLY A 636 -14.85 -42.99 35.17
N ALA A 637 -13.65 -43.05 35.76
CA ALA A 637 -13.46 -42.81 37.19
C ALA A 637 -12.23 -41.92 37.44
N ASN A 638 -12.53 -40.72 37.95
CA ASN A 638 -11.70 -39.84 38.77
C ASN A 638 -10.62 -38.96 38.10
N LEU A 639 -11.09 -37.76 37.75
CA LEU A 639 -10.51 -36.54 38.32
C LEU A 639 -10.06 -36.80 39.78
N ASN A 640 -8.75 -36.78 40.03
CA ASN A 640 -8.20 -36.21 41.26
C ASN A 640 -6.75 -35.78 41.03
N PHE A 641 -6.51 -34.52 41.37
CA PHE A 641 -5.20 -33.92 41.52
C PHE A 641 -4.37 -34.67 42.56
N SER A 642 -3.12 -34.99 42.20
CA SER A 642 -1.91 -34.71 43.00
C SER A 642 -0.68 -34.86 42.12
#